data_AF-A0A4Z2C1K4-F1
#
_entry.id   AF-A0A4Z2C1K4-F1
#
_cell.length_a   1.000
_cell.length_b   1.000
_cell.length_c   1.000
_cell.angle_alpha   90.00
_cell.angle_beta   90.00
_cell.angle_gamma   90.00
#
_symmetry.space_group_name_H-M   'P 1'
#
loop_
_entity.id
_entity.type
_entity.pdbx_description
1 polymer ?
#
loop_
_entity_poly.entity_id
_entity_poly.type
_entity_poly.pdbx_seq_one_letter_code
_entity_poly.pdbx_strand_id
1 'polypeptide(L)'
;MLDSEDSILPLDNLFFEKPIVHKVKPLQQETCQWMLEMPPSLSLIPATPEPESLSTLYNFFQKPKMLPPAFQEYDGIDVLPSKINSIYNNNMKEADFREAGKSTTRCEGLWVGEVFRNYSQGACQSGRKEDENPQDLSHTAISLDLSPDQSTIPALRRSLFKVQVSNSEGDSSNADGHTASRPQTFRSQVTMVTVPPPPQLPQATVSLAVSPPSPQHHFSPLPPTGSSAASSRPLQQAALAKTQDKGTKRAFVPPMTPQPLRIKDRSDSGILRPVSEIPAKFRSVFSEFPFFNYVQSKALDDVLYTGKNFVACAPTGSGKTVLFELAIIRLLMQNSEPWNEVKAVYMAPIKALCSQCFENWNKKFGPLGLTCKELTGDTEIDDFFEIQDSHIILTTPEKWDSMTRKWKDHCLLQQVRLFLIDEVHVIKDATRGATLEVVVSRMKAVNAYRAAQNQGTSGTMRIVAVSATIPNISDIADWLSHESLPATYLDMDESHRPVMLRKVVLGFPCPQNQTEFKFDLSLNYKMANIIQTYSDQKPALVFCSTRKGAQQAATVLAKDARFIMSIEHNQRLMKYANSILDSKLRELVMLGVGYHHAGVDLSDRKLIEMAFTQADLPVLFTTRTLAMGVNLPAHLVVIKSTMQYVAGSCEEYSDADMLQMIGRAGRPQFDTTATAVIMTKIQSKDKYMNLMNGVEIIESSLHSHLVEHLNAEIVLQTISDVNMALDWIRSTFLYIRALKNPSHYGFPPSLDRCGIEAKLQELCLRNLNSLSSIGLIDMDEDINIKPTETGKLMARYCIAFDTMNLFSKVAGTENLSDLIELLSRSKEFSNIQLRVNEKRALNTLNRDKNRLTIRFPFQGKIKTTEMKVNCLIQAQLGSLSIQEFGLSQDTARIFRTGTRISRCLSEFLSHGPKTGFSALLNSLILAKCFRAKLWENSPYVSKQLEKIGQTLSTAMVNAGLTTFSKIEQTNPRELELIVNRHPPFGNQIRDSVVHLPKYEVILEQLPRYSCAAAEMVVKVNLKNQAELLTKKTAPDYHYVSLIIGNSDNVVVFQQKLT
;
A
#
# COMPACT_ATOMS: atom_id res chain seq x y z
N MET A 1 -25.17 37.94 -47.35
CA MET A 1 -24.20 39.05 -47.21
C MET A 1 -23.22 38.69 -46.10
N LEU A 2 -22.05 39.30 -46.10
CA LEU A 2 -20.97 39.01 -45.15
C LEU A 2 -21.33 39.47 -43.73
N ASP A 3 -20.56 38.95 -42.77
CA ASP A 3 -20.57 39.18 -41.31
C ASP A 3 -21.13 38.01 -40.49
N SER A 4 -20.29 36.99 -40.30
CA SER A 4 -20.37 36.07 -39.17
C SER A 4 -19.02 36.08 -38.46
N GLU A 5 -18.99 36.57 -37.22
CA GLU A 5 -17.76 36.71 -36.44
C GLU A 5 -17.03 35.37 -36.26
N ASP A 6 -15.71 35.37 -36.49
CA ASP A 6 -14.84 34.30 -36.01
C ASP A 6 -15.04 34.15 -34.50
N SER A 7 -15.48 32.97 -34.07
CA SER A 7 -15.82 32.70 -32.67
C SER A 7 -14.57 32.50 -31.82
N ILE A 8 -13.84 33.59 -31.56
CA ILE A 8 -12.65 33.60 -30.71
C ILE A 8 -13.10 33.46 -29.25
N LEU A 9 -12.85 32.29 -28.65
CA LEU A 9 -13.29 31.95 -27.30
C LEU A 9 -12.07 31.65 -26.40
N PRO A 10 -11.70 32.57 -25.50
CA PRO A 10 -10.61 32.34 -24.56
C PRO A 10 -11.00 31.26 -23.53
N LEU A 11 -10.25 30.16 -23.50
CA LEU A 11 -10.37 29.12 -22.45
C LEU A 11 -9.46 29.47 -21.26
N ASP A 12 -9.68 30.66 -20.71
CA ASP A 12 -8.95 31.20 -19.57
C ASP A 12 -9.33 30.52 -18.24
N ASN A 13 -9.26 29.18 -18.15
CA ASN A 13 -9.12 28.36 -16.93
C ASN A 13 -9.08 26.86 -17.29
N LEU A 14 -7.90 26.22 -17.19
CA LEU A 14 -7.77 24.76 -17.43
C LEU A 14 -8.53 23.87 -16.43
N PHE A 15 -8.87 24.44 -15.27
CA PHE A 15 -9.42 23.69 -14.15
C PHE A 15 -10.93 23.88 -13.97
N PHE A 16 -11.44 25.11 -13.76
CA PHE A 16 -12.83 25.30 -13.30
C PHE A 16 -13.56 26.54 -13.85
N GLU A 17 -13.91 26.49 -15.13
CA GLU A 17 -15.22 27.01 -15.58
C GLU A 17 -15.99 25.91 -16.28
N LYS A 18 -17.31 26.11 -16.50
CA LYS A 18 -18.16 25.11 -17.17
C LYS A 18 -17.51 24.66 -18.48
N PRO A 19 -17.54 23.36 -18.84
CA PRO A 19 -17.38 22.96 -20.24
C PRO A 19 -18.41 23.75 -21.05
N ILE A 20 -17.97 24.55 -22.01
CA ILE A 20 -18.91 25.34 -22.81
C ILE A 20 -19.58 24.39 -23.80
N VAL A 21 -20.77 23.91 -23.42
CA VAL A 21 -21.59 23.04 -24.26
C VAL A 21 -22.24 23.89 -25.34
N HIS A 22 -21.51 24.11 -26.44
CA HIS A 22 -22.01 24.81 -27.60
C HIS A 22 -23.02 23.95 -28.36
N LYS A 23 -24.31 24.28 -28.22
CA LYS A 23 -25.34 23.77 -29.12
C LYS A 23 -25.32 24.59 -30.41
N VAL A 24 -24.63 24.10 -31.44
CA VAL A 24 -24.80 24.61 -32.80
C VAL A 24 -26.23 24.27 -33.24
N LYS A 25 -27.09 25.28 -33.37
CA LYS A 25 -28.43 25.09 -33.94
C LYS A 25 -28.31 24.92 -35.46
N PRO A 26 -29.00 23.96 -36.08
CA PRO A 26 -29.19 23.99 -37.53
C PRO A 26 -30.02 25.22 -37.90
N LEU A 27 -29.58 25.95 -38.93
CA LEU A 27 -30.30 27.08 -39.50
C LEU A 27 -31.53 26.56 -40.27
N GLN A 28 -32.70 26.58 -39.65
CA GLN A 28 -33.97 26.49 -40.37
C GLN A 28 -34.42 27.88 -40.80
N GLN A 29 -34.76 28.03 -42.08
CA GLN A 29 -35.35 29.26 -42.62
C GLN A 29 -36.76 29.46 -42.03
N GLU A 30 -37.03 30.67 -41.54
CA GLU A 30 -38.37 31.07 -41.12
C GLU A 30 -39.27 31.34 -42.34
N THR A 31 -40.53 30.92 -42.25
CA THR A 31 -41.64 31.54 -43.00
C THR A 31 -42.54 32.25 -42.01
N CYS A 32 -42.48 33.59 -42.00
CA CYS A 32 -43.29 34.44 -41.13
C CYS A 32 -44.78 34.44 -41.52
N GLN A 33 -45.69 34.57 -40.55
CA GLN A 33 -46.99 35.22 -40.78
C GLN A 33 -47.72 35.67 -39.47
N TRP A 34 -48.19 36.94 -39.49
CA TRP A 34 -49.16 37.67 -38.63
C TRP A 34 -48.92 38.00 -37.10
N MET A 35 -48.75 39.31 -36.83
CA MET A 35 -49.43 40.26 -35.87
C MET A 35 -50.33 39.73 -34.71
N LEU A 36 -50.58 40.41 -33.57
CA LEU A 36 -50.14 41.68 -32.90
C LEU A 36 -50.28 41.47 -31.36
N GLU A 37 -49.68 42.23 -30.44
CA GLU A 37 -50.17 43.51 -29.87
C GLU A 37 -49.09 44.19 -28.97
N MET A 38 -49.22 45.50 -28.71
CA MET A 38 -48.31 46.30 -27.86
C MET A 38 -48.85 46.55 -26.43
N PRO A 39 -47.97 46.58 -25.41
CA PRO A 39 -48.19 47.31 -24.15
C PRO A 39 -47.53 48.72 -24.15
N PRO A 40 -47.90 49.62 -23.22
CA PRO A 40 -47.75 51.08 -23.38
C PRO A 40 -46.44 51.71 -22.82
N SER A 41 -46.21 52.97 -23.19
CA SER A 41 -45.06 53.81 -22.81
C SER A 41 -45.14 54.44 -21.40
N LEU A 42 -43.98 54.81 -20.86
CA LEU A 42 -43.83 55.52 -19.58
C LEU A 42 -44.49 56.91 -19.57
N SER A 43 -45.48 57.13 -18.69
CA SER A 43 -45.86 58.47 -18.21
C SER A 43 -46.74 58.46 -16.95
N LEU A 44 -46.16 58.16 -15.78
CA LEU A 44 -46.69 58.62 -14.48
C LEU A 44 -45.53 59.04 -13.56
N ILE A 45 -45.66 60.25 -13.00
CA ILE A 45 -44.72 61.05 -12.17
C ILE A 45 -45.27 61.04 -10.71
N PRO A 46 -44.63 61.58 -9.64
CA PRO A 46 -43.22 61.89 -9.32
C PRO A 46 -42.75 60.96 -8.14
N ALA A 47 -41.82 61.24 -7.21
CA ALA A 47 -40.99 62.40 -6.85
C ALA A 47 -39.69 62.01 -6.09
N THR A 48 -38.74 62.95 -5.99
CA THR A 48 -37.69 63.06 -4.95
C THR A 48 -38.23 63.85 -3.73
N PRO A 49 -37.73 63.66 -2.49
CA PRO A 49 -36.42 64.19 -2.08
C PRO A 49 -35.62 63.39 -1.01
N GLU A 50 -34.32 63.68 -0.89
CA GLU A 50 -33.56 63.52 0.38
C GLU A 50 -33.98 64.63 1.37
N PRO A 51 -33.84 64.46 2.70
CA PRO A 51 -32.59 64.91 3.32
C PRO A 51 -32.12 64.19 4.61
N GLU A 52 -30.80 64.26 4.82
CA GLU A 52 -30.04 64.61 6.04
C GLU A 52 -30.42 64.24 7.49
N SER A 53 -29.34 64.16 8.28
CA SER A 53 -29.21 64.38 9.74
C SER A 53 -29.53 63.21 10.70
N LEU A 54 -28.89 63.05 11.86
CA LEU A 54 -27.52 63.27 12.40
C LEU A 54 -27.65 63.17 13.93
N SER A 55 -26.69 62.55 14.62
CA SER A 55 -26.46 62.64 16.09
C SER A 55 -27.57 62.04 17.01
N THR A 56 -27.34 61.64 18.27
CA THR A 56 -26.24 61.91 19.23
C THR A 56 -26.17 60.84 20.36
N LEU A 57 -25.10 60.89 21.19
CA LEU A 57 -24.91 60.30 22.54
C LEU A 57 -24.51 58.80 22.59
N TYR A 58 -23.53 58.35 23.40
CA TYR A 58 -22.98 58.87 24.67
C TYR A 58 -21.42 58.96 24.74
N ASN A 59 -20.90 59.68 25.75
CA ASN A 59 -19.50 60.11 25.92
C ASN A 59 -18.69 59.36 27.03
N PHE A 60 -17.37 59.69 27.10
CA PHE A 60 -16.37 59.47 28.17
C PHE A 60 -15.71 58.06 28.25
N PHE A 61 -14.39 57.91 28.48
CA PHE A 61 -13.43 58.72 29.27
C PHE A 61 -12.12 59.16 28.56
N GLN A 62 -11.13 59.67 29.32
CA GLN A 62 -10.17 60.73 28.92
C GLN A 62 -8.70 60.32 28.68
N LYS A 63 -8.00 61.11 27.83
CA LYS A 63 -6.58 61.59 27.89
C LYS A 63 -5.41 60.57 27.80
N PRO A 64 -4.33 60.92 27.08
CA PRO A 64 -3.26 61.74 27.69
C PRO A 64 -2.76 62.93 26.84
N LYS A 65 -2.10 63.89 27.52
CA LYS A 65 -1.17 64.90 26.96
C LYS A 65 -0.03 65.07 27.96
N MET A 66 1.23 65.03 27.50
CA MET A 66 2.25 66.07 27.74
C MET A 66 3.56 65.74 26.99
N LEU A 67 4.32 66.81 26.73
CA LEU A 67 5.64 66.97 26.08
C LEU A 67 6.32 68.17 26.82
N PRO A 68 7.61 68.54 26.63
CA PRO A 68 8.72 67.93 25.88
C PRO A 68 10.02 67.79 26.76
N PRO A 69 11.24 68.30 26.41
CA PRO A 69 12.37 67.51 25.88
C PRO A 69 13.70 67.62 26.68
N ALA A 70 14.72 66.82 26.32
CA ALA A 70 16.12 67.04 26.73
C ALA A 70 17.17 66.31 25.84
N PHE A 71 18.19 67.07 25.39
CA PHE A 71 19.60 66.76 25.02
C PHE A 71 19.99 65.36 24.47
N GLN A 72 20.70 65.16 23.34
CA GLN A 72 21.79 65.89 22.62
C GLN A 72 23.21 65.69 23.17
N GLU A 73 24.00 64.86 22.47
CA GLU A 73 25.46 64.93 22.16
C GLU A 73 25.71 63.83 21.09
N TYR A 74 26.26 64.06 19.88
CA TYR A 74 27.65 64.43 19.49
C TYR A 74 28.68 63.35 19.92
N ASP A 75 29.64 62.86 19.12
CA ASP A 75 30.11 63.09 17.73
C ASP A 75 30.55 61.72 17.14
N GLY A 76 30.46 61.40 15.84
CA GLY A 76 31.31 61.88 14.72
C GLY A 76 32.04 60.64 14.09
N ILE A 77 32.55 60.58 12.86
CA ILE A 77 32.70 61.54 11.73
C ILE A 77 32.54 60.76 10.40
N ASP A 78 32.18 61.47 9.32
CA ASP A 78 32.06 61.00 7.92
C ASP A 78 33.32 60.36 7.29
N VAL A 79 33.13 59.69 6.13
CA VAL A 79 33.69 60.12 4.81
C VAL A 79 33.38 59.07 3.71
N LEU A 80 32.55 59.46 2.74
CA LEU A 80 32.60 59.01 1.33
C LEU A 80 33.62 59.92 0.59
N PRO A 81 34.29 59.54 -0.54
CA PRO A 81 33.71 58.71 -1.63
C PRO A 81 34.67 57.85 -2.51
N SER A 82 34.05 57.16 -3.49
CA SER A 82 34.51 56.97 -4.90
C SER A 82 35.73 56.11 -5.32
N LYS A 83 35.42 55.10 -6.16
CA LYS A 83 35.96 54.81 -7.52
C LYS A 83 37.43 54.39 -7.77
N ILE A 84 37.52 53.47 -8.76
CA ILE A 84 38.58 53.21 -9.78
C ILE A 84 39.45 51.94 -9.66
N ASN A 85 39.54 51.27 -10.82
CA ASN A 85 40.25 50.05 -11.20
C ASN A 85 41.77 50.05 -10.94
N SER A 86 42.34 48.86 -10.71
CA SER A 86 43.75 48.47 -10.97
C SER A 86 43.99 47.03 -10.39
N ILE A 87 44.75 46.05 -10.92
CA ILE A 87 45.54 45.81 -12.16
C ILE A 87 45.88 44.29 -12.21
N TYR A 88 46.01 43.69 -13.42
CA TYR A 88 46.78 42.48 -13.86
C TYR A 88 46.91 41.22 -12.93
N ASN A 89 46.73 39.96 -13.34
CA ASN A 89 46.93 39.21 -14.60
C ASN A 89 48.40 38.94 -15.02
N ASN A 90 48.96 37.73 -14.76
CA ASN A 90 49.62 36.84 -15.77
C ASN A 90 50.55 35.72 -15.22
N ASN A 91 50.37 34.52 -15.80
CA ASN A 91 51.35 33.56 -16.38
C ASN A 91 52.46 32.81 -15.59
N MET A 92 52.38 31.47 -15.71
CA MET A 92 53.36 30.53 -16.29
C MET A 92 52.55 29.40 -17.00
N LYS A 93 52.83 28.78 -18.16
CA LYS A 93 53.97 28.68 -19.12
C LYS A 93 55.20 27.90 -18.62
N GLU A 94 55.82 26.95 -19.36
CA GLU A 94 55.52 26.34 -20.69
C GLU A 94 56.40 25.08 -20.95
N ALA A 95 56.36 24.52 -22.18
CA ALA A 95 57.28 23.54 -22.82
C ALA A 95 57.09 22.03 -22.50
N ASP A 96 57.33 21.02 -23.36
CA ASP A 96 57.58 20.87 -24.83
C ASP A 96 57.72 19.34 -25.15
N PHE A 97 57.66 18.74 -26.35
CA PHE A 97 57.23 19.04 -27.74
C PHE A 97 57.08 17.67 -28.48
N ARG A 98 56.15 17.48 -29.45
CA ARG A 98 56.37 16.77 -30.78
C ARG A 98 55.09 16.43 -31.58
N GLU A 99 55.21 16.61 -32.90
CA GLU A 99 54.22 16.38 -33.97
C GLU A 99 54.29 14.90 -34.50
N ALA A 100 53.57 14.39 -35.52
CA ALA A 100 52.77 14.99 -36.61
C ALA A 100 51.80 13.99 -37.30
N GLY A 101 50.70 14.51 -37.89
CA GLY A 101 50.05 14.02 -39.14
C GLY A 101 49.14 12.78 -39.09
N LYS A 102 48.04 12.67 -39.86
CA LYS A 102 47.37 13.57 -40.82
C LYS A 102 45.87 13.21 -40.96
N SER A 103 45.01 14.24 -41.13
CA SER A 103 43.76 14.36 -41.94
C SER A 103 42.72 13.20 -41.98
N THR A 104 41.39 13.43 -41.96
CA THR A 104 40.57 14.48 -42.62
C THR A 104 39.21 14.75 -41.94
N THR A 105 38.73 16.02 -42.04
CA THR A 105 37.30 16.50 -42.06
C THR A 105 36.34 16.15 -40.90
N ARG A 106 35.78 17.13 -40.16
CA ARG A 106 34.56 17.95 -40.43
C ARG A 106 33.25 17.12 -40.54
N CYS A 107 32.09 17.49 -39.97
CA CYS A 107 31.72 18.59 -39.05
C CYS A 107 30.37 18.26 -38.37
N GLU A 108 30.07 18.99 -37.29
CA GLU A 108 28.75 19.41 -36.74
C GLU A 108 27.41 18.72 -37.16
N GLY A 109 26.56 18.45 -36.15
CA GLY A 109 25.23 19.11 -36.12
C GLY A 109 23.94 18.28 -36.20
N LEU A 110 23.28 18.13 -35.05
CA LEU A 110 21.82 18.27 -34.80
C LEU A 110 20.75 17.42 -35.53
N TRP A 111 19.52 17.55 -34.99
CA TRP A 111 18.20 17.02 -35.40
C TRP A 111 17.93 15.56 -34.97
N VAL A 112 16.93 15.25 -34.12
CA VAL A 112 15.47 15.51 -34.21
C VAL A 112 14.85 14.73 -35.38
N GLY A 113 13.83 13.93 -35.09
CA GLY A 113 13.28 12.95 -36.05
C GLY A 113 11.84 13.23 -36.50
N GLU A 114 11.40 12.41 -37.44
CA GLU A 114 10.02 12.23 -37.94
C GLU A 114 9.84 10.69 -38.11
N VAL A 115 8.77 10.02 -37.69
CA VAL A 115 7.33 10.17 -38.04
C VAL A 115 7.06 9.97 -39.54
N PHE A 116 6.89 8.72 -39.95
CA PHE A 116 6.36 8.37 -41.27
C PHE A 116 4.82 8.39 -41.30
N ARG A 117 4.25 9.11 -42.27
CA ARG A 117 2.84 8.97 -42.69
C ARG A 117 2.75 8.10 -43.94
N ASN A 118 1.75 7.23 -43.99
CA ASN A 118 1.36 6.52 -45.20
C ASN A 118 0.58 7.42 -46.17
N TYR A 119 0.83 7.26 -47.47
CA TYR A 119 -0.08 7.65 -48.55
C TYR A 119 0.16 6.77 -49.78
N SER A 120 -0.88 6.06 -50.25
CA SER A 120 -1.30 6.06 -51.66
C SER A 120 -2.41 5.02 -51.91
N GLN A 121 -3.53 5.45 -52.47
CA GLN A 121 -4.52 4.59 -53.14
C GLN A 121 -4.36 4.68 -54.66
N GLY A 122 -4.79 3.62 -55.36
CA GLY A 122 -5.08 3.61 -56.80
C GLY A 122 -4.31 2.53 -57.58
N ALA A 123 -4.87 1.89 -58.61
CA ALA A 123 -6.27 1.78 -59.03
C ALA A 123 -6.44 0.59 -60.00
N CYS A 124 -7.66 0.04 -60.08
CA CYS A 124 -8.28 -0.60 -61.25
C CYS A 124 -7.66 -1.83 -61.98
N GLN A 125 -8.50 -2.89 -62.01
CA GLN A 125 -8.94 -3.69 -63.19
C GLN A 125 -8.35 -5.08 -63.55
N SER A 126 -9.32 -6.00 -63.69
CA SER A 126 -9.39 -7.19 -64.58
C SER A 126 -8.75 -8.51 -64.14
N GLY A 127 -9.39 -9.66 -64.48
CA GLY A 127 -8.72 -10.98 -64.42
C GLY A 127 -9.50 -12.20 -63.87
N ARG A 128 -10.71 -12.47 -64.40
CA ARG A 128 -11.48 -13.75 -64.40
C ARG A 128 -10.77 -15.12 -64.10
N LYS A 129 -11.60 -16.07 -63.58
CA LYS A 129 -11.55 -17.57 -63.72
C LYS A 129 -10.47 -18.33 -62.90
N GLU A 130 -10.59 -19.62 -62.55
CA GLU A 130 -11.71 -20.59 -62.30
C GLU A 130 -11.08 -21.82 -61.59
N ASP A 131 -11.82 -22.44 -60.67
CA ASP A 131 -11.92 -23.86 -60.24
C ASP A 131 -10.73 -24.86 -60.19
N GLU A 132 -10.67 -25.55 -59.01
CA GLU A 132 -10.40 -26.99 -58.73
C GLU A 132 -9.12 -27.74 -59.21
N ASN A 133 -8.32 -28.22 -58.22
CA ASN A 133 -7.85 -29.61 -57.89
C ASN A 133 -7.41 -30.62 -59.02
N PRO A 134 -6.80 -31.81 -58.72
CA PRO A 134 -6.26 -32.37 -57.47
C PRO A 134 -4.87 -33.10 -57.56
N GLN A 135 -4.40 -33.58 -56.39
CA GLN A 135 -3.69 -34.85 -56.10
C GLN A 135 -2.56 -35.48 -56.97
N ASP A 136 -1.47 -35.81 -56.24
CA ASP A 136 -0.82 -37.13 -56.11
C ASP A 136 0.43 -37.59 -56.90
N LEU A 137 1.38 -38.13 -56.09
CA LEU A 137 2.36 -39.22 -56.34
C LEU A 137 3.51 -39.01 -57.36
N SER A 138 4.73 -39.57 -57.21
CA SER A 138 5.44 -40.18 -56.06
C SER A 138 6.89 -40.63 -56.44
N HIS A 139 7.75 -40.87 -55.43
CA HIS A 139 8.89 -41.84 -55.42
C HIS A 139 10.05 -41.64 -56.43
N THR A 140 11.29 -42.15 -56.28
CA THR A 140 11.98 -43.05 -55.31
C THR A 140 13.51 -42.79 -55.38
N ALA A 141 14.33 -42.97 -54.33
CA ALA A 141 15.19 -44.16 -54.05
C ALA A 141 16.66 -43.71 -53.75
N ILE A 142 17.61 -44.45 -53.13
CA ILE A 142 17.61 -45.51 -52.08
C ILE A 142 19.07 -45.70 -51.55
N SER A 143 19.23 -46.30 -50.36
CA SER A 143 20.38 -47.11 -49.82
C SER A 143 21.60 -46.48 -49.10
N LEU A 144 22.18 -47.09 -48.05
CA LEU A 144 21.72 -48.09 -47.04
C LEU A 144 22.74 -48.18 -45.87
N ASP A 145 22.26 -48.67 -44.70
CA ASP A 145 22.97 -49.27 -43.55
C ASP A 145 23.85 -48.34 -42.64
N LEU A 146 24.02 -48.57 -41.32
CA LEU A 146 23.44 -49.56 -40.37
C LEU A 146 23.37 -49.02 -38.89
N SER A 147 23.27 -49.92 -37.90
CA SER A 147 22.99 -49.70 -36.44
C SER A 147 24.06 -50.34 -35.51
N PRO A 148 23.95 -50.42 -34.15
CA PRO A 148 23.07 -49.74 -33.15
C PRO A 148 23.84 -49.15 -31.91
N ASP A 149 23.19 -48.38 -31.00
CA ASP A 149 22.80 -48.83 -29.63
C ASP A 149 22.13 -47.73 -28.74
N GLN A 150 21.53 -48.10 -27.60
CA GLN A 150 20.46 -47.34 -26.92
C GLN A 150 20.76 -46.76 -25.51
N SER A 151 19.98 -45.73 -25.12
CA SER A 151 19.22 -45.57 -23.83
C SER A 151 19.28 -44.14 -23.23
N THR A 152 18.25 -43.56 -22.58
CA THR A 152 16.78 -43.70 -22.65
C THR A 152 16.18 -42.43 -22.01
N ILE A 153 15.31 -41.68 -22.73
CA ILE A 153 14.50 -40.58 -22.16
C ILE A 153 13.03 -40.83 -22.54
N PRO A 154 12.09 -40.95 -21.59
CA PRO A 154 10.67 -41.11 -21.92
C PRO A 154 10.03 -39.78 -22.32
N ALA A 155 9.41 -39.74 -23.50
CA ALA A 155 8.57 -38.64 -23.95
C ALA A 155 7.10 -38.87 -23.58
N LEU A 156 6.42 -37.84 -23.04
CA LEU A 156 4.96 -37.78 -22.95
C LEU A 156 4.44 -36.44 -23.51
N ARG A 157 4.44 -36.33 -24.84
CA ARG A 157 3.58 -35.40 -25.59
C ARG A 157 2.64 -36.22 -26.47
N ARG A 158 1.38 -36.39 -26.07
CA ARG A 158 0.27 -36.76 -26.98
C ARG A 158 -1.05 -36.11 -26.56
N SER A 159 -1.59 -35.36 -27.52
CA SER A 159 -3.01 -35.02 -27.74
C SER A 159 -4.05 -35.77 -26.88
N LEU A 160 -4.86 -34.99 -26.15
CA LEU A 160 -6.13 -35.43 -25.54
C LEU A 160 -7.19 -34.32 -25.62
N PHE A 161 -7.72 -34.06 -26.81
CA PHE A 161 -9.02 -33.39 -26.96
C PHE A 161 -9.85 -34.10 -28.04
N LYS A 162 -11.02 -34.60 -27.64
CA LYS A 162 -12.08 -35.03 -28.55
C LYS A 162 -13.42 -34.70 -27.88
N VAL A 163 -13.97 -33.53 -28.22
CA VAL A 163 -15.27 -33.09 -27.70
C VAL A 163 -16.37 -33.86 -28.43
N GLN A 164 -17.21 -34.60 -27.69
CA GLN A 164 -18.47 -35.09 -28.24
C GLN A 164 -19.55 -34.04 -28.02
N VAL A 165 -19.98 -33.40 -29.11
CA VAL A 165 -21.20 -32.60 -29.14
C VAL A 165 -22.37 -33.55 -29.37
N SER A 166 -23.22 -33.73 -28.37
CA SER A 166 -24.47 -34.48 -28.50
C SER A 166 -25.62 -33.53 -28.84
N ASN A 167 -25.88 -33.34 -30.14
CA ASN A 167 -27.14 -32.79 -30.61
C ASN A 167 -28.23 -33.87 -30.52
N SER A 168 -29.41 -33.49 -30.02
CA SER A 168 -30.63 -34.27 -30.18
C SER A 168 -31.83 -33.33 -30.35
N GLU A 169 -32.18 -33.05 -31.61
CA GLU A 169 -33.53 -32.58 -31.96
C GLU A 169 -34.49 -33.78 -31.99
N GLY A 170 -35.78 -33.56 -31.71
CA GLY A 170 -36.73 -34.66 -31.52
C GLY A 170 -38.16 -34.23 -31.15
N ASP A 171 -38.73 -33.33 -31.96
CA ASP A 171 -40.15 -33.18 -32.30
C ASP A 171 -41.31 -33.20 -31.25
N SER A 172 -42.12 -32.14 -31.40
CA SER A 172 -43.59 -32.17 -31.59
C SER A 172 -44.60 -31.93 -30.43
N SER A 173 -45.26 -30.78 -30.56
CA SER A 173 -46.74 -30.59 -30.57
C SER A 173 -47.52 -30.26 -29.29
N ASN A 174 -48.53 -29.40 -29.52
CA ASN A 174 -49.66 -28.98 -28.68
C ASN A 174 -49.36 -28.07 -27.47
N ALA A 175 -50.17 -27.07 -27.10
CA ALA A 175 -51.20 -26.22 -27.73
C ALA A 175 -51.89 -25.45 -26.56
N ASP A 176 -52.33 -24.21 -26.81
CA ASP A 176 -53.29 -23.41 -26.03
C ASP A 176 -53.00 -22.98 -24.57
N GLY A 177 -53.59 -21.84 -24.14
CA GLY A 177 -53.93 -21.64 -22.72
C GLY A 177 -53.67 -20.29 -22.01
N HIS A 178 -54.06 -19.16 -22.59
CA HIS A 178 -54.50 -17.90 -21.94
C HIS A 178 -54.25 -17.55 -20.44
N THR A 179 -53.83 -16.28 -20.25
CA THR A 179 -54.27 -15.28 -19.21
C THR A 179 -53.85 -15.34 -17.73
N ALA A 180 -53.07 -14.31 -17.34
CA ALA A 180 -53.22 -13.38 -16.21
C ALA A 180 -53.88 -13.80 -14.87
N SER A 181 -53.15 -13.61 -13.75
CA SER A 181 -53.54 -12.66 -12.66
C SER A 181 -52.60 -12.68 -11.42
N ARG A 182 -52.68 -11.62 -10.61
CA ARG A 182 -52.19 -11.40 -9.24
C ARG A 182 -53.43 -10.92 -8.42
N PRO A 183 -53.45 -10.85 -7.06
CA PRO A 183 -52.53 -11.36 -6.01
C PRO A 183 -53.29 -11.97 -4.77
N GLN A 184 -52.56 -12.16 -3.64
CA GLN A 184 -52.99 -12.26 -2.21
C GLN A 184 -53.30 -13.62 -1.50
N THR A 185 -52.41 -13.95 -0.55
CA THR A 185 -52.61 -14.47 0.84
C THR A 185 -53.89 -15.27 1.21
N PHE A 186 -53.83 -16.51 1.75
CA PHE A 186 -53.50 -16.83 3.16
C PHE A 186 -53.37 -18.38 3.42
N ARG A 187 -52.59 -18.80 4.45
CA ARG A 187 -52.56 -20.09 5.22
C ARG A 187 -53.18 -21.38 4.60
N SER A 188 -52.49 -22.52 4.59
CA SER A 188 -52.37 -23.37 5.81
C SER A 188 -51.39 -24.58 5.68
N GLN A 189 -51.02 -25.14 6.84
CA GLN A 189 -50.50 -26.51 7.13
C GLN A 189 -49.27 -27.06 6.37
N VAL A 190 -48.20 -27.34 7.12
CA VAL A 190 -47.09 -28.24 6.74
C VAL A 190 -46.87 -29.26 7.86
N THR A 191 -46.83 -30.54 7.52
CA THR A 191 -46.63 -31.67 8.44
C THR A 191 -45.14 -31.95 8.61
N MET A 192 -44.66 -32.08 9.84
CA MET A 192 -43.25 -32.39 10.14
C MET A 192 -43.02 -33.91 10.17
N VAL A 193 -41.95 -34.37 9.53
CA VAL A 193 -41.41 -35.73 9.72
C VAL A 193 -39.97 -35.61 10.22
N THR A 194 -39.73 -36.10 11.44
CA THR A 194 -38.42 -36.11 12.12
C THR A 194 -37.81 -37.51 12.15
N VAL A 195 -36.49 -37.60 11.98
CA VAL A 195 -35.69 -38.84 12.06
C VAL A 195 -34.65 -38.70 13.20
N PRO A 196 -34.30 -39.75 13.97
CA PRO A 196 -33.81 -39.61 15.35
C PRO A 196 -32.27 -39.73 15.54
N PRO A 197 -31.74 -39.40 16.74
CA PRO A 197 -30.32 -39.52 17.10
C PRO A 197 -29.91 -40.89 17.70
N PRO A 198 -28.60 -41.20 17.79
CA PRO A 198 -28.06 -42.45 18.37
C PRO A 198 -27.96 -42.43 19.93
N PRO A 199 -27.74 -43.59 20.59
CA PRO A 199 -28.21 -43.82 21.96
C PRO A 199 -27.19 -43.60 23.10
N GLN A 200 -27.73 -43.42 24.32
CA GLN A 200 -27.03 -43.54 25.61
C GLN A 200 -27.56 -44.75 26.41
N LEU A 201 -26.74 -45.29 27.31
CA LEU A 201 -27.04 -46.40 28.24
C LEU A 201 -26.38 -46.11 29.61
N PRO A 202 -26.87 -46.69 30.74
CA PRO A 202 -27.73 -45.89 31.62
C PRO A 202 -27.18 -45.66 33.04
N GLN A 203 -27.80 -44.73 33.76
CA GLN A 203 -27.60 -44.55 35.21
C GLN A 203 -28.56 -45.44 36.03
N ALA A 204 -28.10 -45.87 37.21
CA ALA A 204 -28.95 -46.40 38.27
C ALA A 204 -28.80 -45.56 39.54
N THR A 205 -29.92 -45.15 40.11
CA THR A 205 -30.05 -44.35 41.34
C THR A 205 -30.05 -45.19 42.60
N VAL A 206 -29.37 -44.74 43.67
CA VAL A 206 -29.93 -44.70 45.04
C VAL A 206 -29.31 -43.50 45.78
N SER A 207 -30.13 -42.78 46.56
CA SER A 207 -29.73 -41.69 47.46
C SER A 207 -29.96 -42.09 48.92
N LEU A 208 -29.03 -41.77 49.84
CA LEU A 208 -29.31 -41.41 51.24
C LEU A 208 -28.05 -40.84 51.93
N ALA A 209 -28.24 -40.13 53.04
CA ALA A 209 -27.24 -39.25 53.65
C ALA A 209 -26.31 -39.94 54.68
N VAL A 210 -25.17 -39.30 54.99
CA VAL A 210 -24.65 -39.01 56.36
C VAL A 210 -23.34 -38.19 56.25
N SER A 211 -23.08 -37.37 57.28
CA SER A 211 -21.98 -36.38 57.37
C SER A 211 -20.65 -37.00 57.89
N PRO A 212 -19.54 -36.24 58.08
CA PRO A 212 -18.17 -36.71 57.82
C PRO A 212 -17.48 -37.45 58.98
N PRO A 213 -16.29 -38.02 58.71
CA PRO A 213 -15.15 -37.72 59.58
C PRO A 213 -13.86 -37.35 58.83
N SER A 214 -12.95 -36.71 59.57
CA SER A 214 -11.60 -36.29 59.17
C SER A 214 -10.52 -37.11 59.93
N PRO A 215 -9.27 -36.66 60.18
CA PRO A 215 -8.09 -37.15 59.45
C PRO A 215 -6.98 -37.78 60.33
N GLN A 216 -5.98 -38.44 59.69
CA GLN A 216 -4.67 -38.84 60.25
C GLN A 216 -3.81 -39.48 59.11
N HIS A 217 -2.47 -39.44 59.03
CA HIS A 217 -1.36 -38.96 59.89
C HIS A 217 -0.40 -38.09 59.03
N HIS A 218 0.14 -36.93 59.45
CA HIS A 218 1.08 -36.56 60.52
C HIS A 218 2.59 -36.60 60.16
N PHE A 219 3.32 -35.60 60.68
CA PHE A 219 4.68 -35.13 60.32
C PHE A 219 5.63 -35.13 61.56
N SER A 220 6.95 -35.02 61.32
CA SER A 220 8.02 -34.55 62.28
C SER A 220 8.54 -35.59 63.31
N PRO A 221 9.68 -35.37 64.04
CA PRO A 221 10.58 -34.19 64.13
C PRO A 221 12.14 -34.46 64.15
N LEU A 222 12.93 -33.37 64.31
CA LEU A 222 14.35 -33.28 64.76
C LEU A 222 14.47 -33.47 66.32
N PRO A 223 15.62 -33.40 67.07
CA PRO A 223 17.01 -32.95 66.77
C PRO A 223 18.18 -33.90 67.28
N PRO A 224 19.16 -33.55 68.17
CA PRO A 224 20.58 -33.33 67.80
C PRO A 224 21.67 -34.18 68.53
N THR A 225 22.91 -34.20 68.03
CA THR A 225 24.23 -34.49 68.68
C THR A 225 25.33 -34.52 67.57
N GLY A 226 26.65 -34.48 67.76
CA GLY A 226 27.48 -34.32 68.97
C GLY A 226 28.88 -34.97 68.86
N SER A 227 29.91 -34.21 68.42
CA SER A 227 31.38 -34.42 68.63
C SER A 227 32.19 -35.56 67.94
N SER A 228 33.44 -35.21 67.56
CA SER A 228 34.66 -36.04 67.38
C SER A 228 34.72 -37.15 66.29
N ALA A 229 35.87 -37.50 65.67
CA ALA A 229 37.28 -37.12 65.92
C ALA A 229 38.17 -37.10 64.65
N ALA A 230 39.43 -36.68 64.82
CA ALA A 230 40.54 -36.54 63.84
C ALA A 230 40.78 -37.78 62.93
N SER A 231 41.41 -37.67 61.74
CA SER A 231 42.77 -37.16 61.45
C SER A 231 43.01 -37.14 59.91
N SER A 232 44.07 -36.60 59.29
CA SER A 232 45.36 -36.02 59.72
C SER A 232 45.85 -34.94 58.71
N ARG A 233 46.80 -34.10 59.17
CA ARG A 233 47.57 -33.09 58.39
C ARG A 233 48.85 -33.75 57.80
N PRO A 234 49.66 -33.13 56.89
CA PRO A 234 50.16 -31.75 57.03
C PRO A 234 50.36 -30.90 55.74
N LEU A 235 50.68 -29.62 56.00
CA LEU A 235 51.18 -28.63 55.04
C LEU A 235 52.71 -28.52 55.12
N GLN A 236 53.35 -28.29 53.98
CA GLN A 236 54.69 -27.72 53.80
C GLN A 236 54.70 -26.95 52.47
N GLN A 237 55.47 -25.89 52.25
CA GLN A 237 56.10 -24.91 53.15
C GLN A 237 56.44 -23.69 52.27
N ALA A 238 56.33 -22.46 52.79
CA ALA A 238 56.70 -21.27 52.01
C ALA A 238 58.22 -21.07 52.00
N ALA A 239 58.76 -20.62 50.86
CA ALA A 239 60.11 -20.07 50.75
C ALA A 239 60.03 -18.70 50.05
N LEU A 240 60.78 -17.72 50.57
CA LEU A 240 60.67 -16.31 50.20
C LEU A 240 62.08 -15.74 50.03
N ALA A 241 62.42 -15.26 48.83
CA ALA A 241 63.71 -14.64 48.51
C ALA A 241 63.51 -13.40 47.62
N LYS A 242 64.48 -12.47 47.64
CA LYS A 242 64.26 -11.03 47.40
C LYS A 242 64.73 -10.51 46.02
N THR A 243 63.98 -9.52 45.50
CA THR A 243 64.41 -8.30 44.78
C THR A 243 65.47 -8.37 43.65
N GLN A 244 65.12 -7.90 42.44
CA GLN A 244 65.56 -6.58 41.88
C GLN A 244 64.88 -6.26 40.52
N ASP A 245 65.36 -5.23 39.80
CA ASP A 245 64.58 -4.23 39.06
C ASP A 245 64.77 -4.19 37.52
N LYS A 246 63.86 -3.50 36.81
CA LYS A 246 63.88 -3.01 35.41
C LYS A 246 63.96 -3.99 34.22
N GLY A 247 63.07 -3.80 33.24
CA GLY A 247 63.20 -4.39 31.90
C GLY A 247 61.97 -4.29 30.99
N THR A 248 61.63 -3.08 30.51
CA THR A 248 60.47 -2.86 29.61
C THR A 248 60.64 -3.61 28.28
N LYS A 249 59.86 -4.66 28.05
CA LYS A 249 59.67 -5.27 26.71
C LYS A 249 58.18 -5.29 26.37
N ARG A 250 57.80 -4.59 25.29
CA ARG A 250 56.46 -4.70 24.69
C ARG A 250 56.26 -6.14 24.20
N ALA A 251 55.35 -6.88 24.81
CA ALA A 251 54.91 -8.16 24.28
C ALA A 251 54.08 -7.91 23.02
N PHE A 252 54.55 -8.40 21.87
CA PHE A 252 53.79 -8.36 20.63
C PHE A 252 52.77 -9.50 20.68
N VAL A 253 51.53 -9.20 21.09
CA VAL A 253 50.43 -10.16 21.08
C VAL A 253 49.97 -10.31 19.62
N PRO A 254 50.07 -11.51 19.01
CA PRO A 254 49.50 -11.74 17.68
C PRO A 254 47.98 -11.51 17.76
N PRO A 255 47.33 -10.96 16.72
CA PRO A 255 45.88 -10.85 16.71
C PRO A 255 45.29 -12.27 16.85
N MET A 256 44.58 -12.52 17.96
CA MET A 256 43.97 -13.82 18.20
C MET A 256 42.97 -14.11 17.07
N THR A 257 43.23 -15.16 16.30
CA THR A 257 42.23 -15.70 15.38
C THR A 257 41.02 -16.12 16.20
N PRO A 258 39.81 -15.57 15.93
CA PRO A 258 38.64 -15.87 16.74
C PRO A 258 38.26 -17.34 16.54
N GLN A 259 38.57 -18.17 17.54
CA GLN A 259 38.15 -19.56 17.51
C GLN A 259 36.63 -19.67 17.73
N PRO A 260 35.95 -20.67 17.15
CA PRO A 260 34.51 -20.79 17.26
C PRO A 260 34.08 -21.11 18.69
N LEU A 261 33.16 -20.32 19.24
CA LEU A 261 32.59 -20.56 20.57
C LEU A 261 31.66 -21.77 20.52
N ARG A 262 32.02 -22.84 21.24
CA ARG A 262 31.16 -24.01 21.48
C ARG A 262 30.23 -23.73 22.66
N ILE A 263 28.93 -23.64 22.41
CA ILE A 263 27.93 -23.63 23.48
C ILE A 263 27.77 -25.06 23.99
N LYS A 264 28.16 -25.32 25.25
CA LYS A 264 27.84 -26.57 25.95
C LYS A 264 26.50 -26.42 26.66
N ASP A 265 25.40 -26.51 25.92
CA ASP A 265 24.12 -26.97 26.48
C ASP A 265 23.12 -27.39 25.40
N ARG A 266 22.46 -28.53 25.64
CA ARG A 266 21.31 -29.13 24.92
C ARG A 266 21.48 -29.58 23.45
N SER A 267 21.47 -30.91 23.28
CA SER A 267 21.07 -31.75 22.11
C SER A 267 21.62 -31.49 20.70
N ASP A 268 22.04 -30.29 20.32
CA ASP A 268 22.67 -29.99 19.03
C ASP A 268 23.83 -29.02 19.30
N SER A 269 25.08 -29.49 19.25
CA SER A 269 26.24 -28.73 19.76
C SER A 269 26.65 -27.60 18.81
N GLY A 270 25.86 -26.53 18.80
CA GLY A 270 26.01 -25.37 17.93
C GLY A 270 27.36 -24.68 18.07
N ILE A 271 28.05 -24.54 16.94
CA ILE A 271 29.25 -23.73 16.80
C ILE A 271 28.83 -22.34 16.31
N LEU A 272 29.08 -21.29 17.11
CA LEU A 272 28.86 -19.92 16.65
C LEU A 272 29.96 -19.51 15.66
N ARG A 273 29.55 -19.02 14.48
CA ARG A 273 30.46 -18.62 13.40
C ARG A 273 30.92 -17.16 13.59
N PRO A 274 32.22 -16.85 13.52
CA PRO A 274 32.72 -15.49 13.72
C PRO A 274 32.52 -14.62 12.48
N VAL A 275 32.23 -13.32 12.68
CA VAL A 275 32.09 -12.35 11.57
C VAL A 275 33.39 -12.20 10.75
N SER A 276 34.54 -12.59 11.29
CA SER A 276 35.81 -12.65 10.55
C SER A 276 35.80 -13.60 9.35
N GLU A 277 34.87 -14.55 9.30
CA GLU A 277 34.69 -15.46 8.15
C GLU A 277 34.18 -14.73 6.89
N ILE A 278 33.42 -13.64 7.09
CA ILE A 278 33.01 -12.76 6.00
C ILE A 278 34.24 -12.06 5.39
N PRO A 279 34.35 -11.92 4.06
CA PRO A 279 35.47 -11.22 3.43
C PRO A 279 35.65 -9.81 3.99
N ALA A 280 36.90 -9.39 4.21
CA ALA A 280 37.25 -8.19 4.97
C ALA A 280 36.49 -6.92 4.56
N LYS A 281 36.27 -6.74 3.25
CA LYS A 281 35.51 -5.64 2.65
C LYS A 281 34.08 -5.50 3.18
N PHE A 282 33.41 -6.60 3.52
CA PHE A 282 31.99 -6.65 3.88
C PHE A 282 31.75 -6.72 5.40
N ARG A 283 32.80 -6.87 6.22
CA ARG A 283 32.67 -7.05 7.68
C ARG A 283 32.03 -5.86 8.39
N SER A 284 32.10 -4.66 7.82
CA SER A 284 31.44 -3.44 8.33
C SER A 284 29.91 -3.57 8.44
N VAL A 285 29.28 -4.37 7.58
CA VAL A 285 27.82 -4.64 7.61
C VAL A 285 27.37 -5.33 8.91
N PHE A 286 28.30 -6.05 9.56
CA PHE A 286 28.05 -6.87 10.75
C PHE A 286 28.83 -6.37 11.98
N SER A 287 29.22 -5.08 12.03
CA SER A 287 30.04 -4.51 13.11
C SER A 287 29.38 -4.48 14.49
N GLU A 288 28.07 -4.73 14.57
CA GLU A 288 27.28 -4.74 15.82
C GLU A 288 27.58 -5.94 16.73
N PHE A 289 28.14 -7.03 16.19
CA PHE A 289 28.40 -8.26 16.94
C PHE A 289 29.64 -9.02 16.40
N PRO A 290 30.45 -9.67 17.26
CA PRO A 290 31.64 -10.42 16.82
C PRO A 290 31.33 -11.82 16.27
N PHE A 291 30.20 -12.42 16.65
CA PHE A 291 29.76 -13.75 16.22
C PHE A 291 28.31 -13.71 15.77
N PHE A 292 27.99 -14.48 14.72
CA PHE A 292 26.62 -14.75 14.32
C PHE A 292 25.91 -15.56 15.42
N ASN A 293 24.60 -15.34 15.60
CA ASN A 293 23.80 -16.13 16.53
C ASN A 293 23.61 -17.57 16.00
N TYR A 294 22.97 -18.45 16.77
CA TYR A 294 22.80 -19.87 16.40
C TYR A 294 22.07 -20.06 15.06
N VAL A 295 20.94 -19.39 14.84
CA VAL A 295 20.15 -19.48 13.60
C VAL A 295 20.96 -18.98 12.40
N GLN A 296 21.63 -17.83 12.56
CA GLN A 296 22.49 -17.24 11.54
C GLN A 296 23.70 -18.14 11.22
N SER A 297 24.31 -18.76 12.24
CA SER A 297 25.45 -19.67 12.10
C SER A 297 25.07 -20.96 11.38
N LYS A 298 23.90 -21.54 11.66
CA LYS A 298 23.39 -22.76 11.02
C LYS A 298 22.88 -22.50 9.59
N ALA A 299 22.38 -21.30 9.30
CA ALA A 299 22.02 -20.88 7.94
C ALA A 299 23.21 -20.39 7.09
N LEU A 300 24.40 -20.15 7.69
CA LEU A 300 25.49 -19.43 7.03
C LEU A 300 25.95 -20.11 5.75
N ASP A 301 26.11 -21.43 5.75
CA ASP A 301 26.63 -22.17 4.61
C ASP A 301 25.64 -22.18 3.44
N ASP A 302 24.35 -22.40 3.71
CA ASP A 302 23.28 -22.34 2.71
C ASP A 302 23.16 -20.94 2.10
N VAL A 303 23.19 -19.89 2.94
CA VAL A 303 22.96 -18.51 2.50
C VAL A 303 24.20 -17.91 1.82
N LEU A 304 25.40 -18.08 2.38
CA LEU A 304 26.61 -17.42 1.90
C LEU A 304 27.38 -18.24 0.85
N TYR A 305 27.37 -19.58 0.93
CA TYR A 305 28.20 -20.41 0.06
C TYR A 305 27.45 -21.10 -1.09
N THR A 306 26.13 -21.31 -0.97
CA THR A 306 25.30 -21.83 -2.07
C THR A 306 24.64 -20.72 -2.91
N GLY A 307 24.17 -21.08 -4.11
CA GLY A 307 23.27 -20.26 -4.94
C GLY A 307 21.82 -20.73 -4.93
N LYS A 308 21.45 -21.73 -4.11
CA LYS A 308 20.09 -22.30 -4.11
C LYS A 308 19.08 -21.32 -3.53
N ASN A 309 17.82 -21.48 -3.94
CA ASN A 309 16.71 -20.83 -3.25
C ASN A 309 16.65 -21.34 -1.80
N PHE A 310 16.40 -20.45 -0.85
CA PHE A 310 16.49 -20.74 0.58
C PHE A 310 15.26 -20.26 1.34
N VAL A 311 14.75 -21.08 2.26
CA VAL A 311 13.60 -20.75 3.12
C VAL A 311 13.99 -20.91 4.59
N ALA A 312 13.81 -19.88 5.42
CA ALA A 312 14.10 -19.96 6.85
C ALA A 312 12.85 -19.72 7.71
N CYS A 313 12.44 -20.76 8.42
CA CYS A 313 11.52 -20.70 9.55
C CYS A 313 12.37 -20.47 10.80
N ALA A 314 12.14 -19.35 11.51
CA ALA A 314 12.76 -19.13 12.82
C ALA A 314 11.92 -18.16 13.69
N PRO A 315 12.00 -18.26 15.03
CA PRO A 315 11.21 -17.39 15.91
C PRO A 315 11.42 -15.89 15.68
N THR A 316 10.44 -15.08 16.07
CA THR A 316 10.58 -13.62 16.03
C THR A 316 11.59 -13.18 17.10
N GLY A 317 12.51 -12.30 16.72
CA GLY A 317 13.67 -11.92 17.54
C GLY A 317 14.96 -12.72 17.25
N SER A 318 14.90 -13.82 16.50
CA SER A 318 16.10 -14.63 16.16
C SER A 318 17.04 -14.01 15.12
N GLY A 319 16.92 -12.71 14.82
CA GLY A 319 17.84 -11.99 13.93
C GLY A 319 17.75 -12.36 12.44
N LYS A 320 16.56 -12.76 11.96
CA LYS A 320 16.31 -13.21 10.57
C LYS A 320 16.80 -12.24 9.49
N THR A 321 16.75 -10.93 9.74
CA THR A 321 17.21 -9.89 8.80
C THR A 321 18.67 -10.04 8.37
N VAL A 322 19.52 -10.62 9.23
CA VAL A 322 20.93 -10.89 8.89
C VAL A 322 21.07 -11.94 7.78
N LEU A 323 20.09 -12.84 7.60
CA LEU A 323 20.08 -13.80 6.49
C LEU A 323 19.94 -13.10 5.14
N PHE A 324 19.17 -12.01 5.09
CA PHE A 324 19.08 -11.15 3.90
C PHE A 324 20.37 -10.38 3.66
N GLU A 325 20.99 -9.84 4.72
CA GLU A 325 22.28 -9.15 4.62
C GLU A 325 23.36 -10.10 4.08
N LEU A 326 23.42 -11.35 4.55
CA LEU A 326 24.31 -12.40 4.04
C LEU A 326 24.00 -12.77 2.57
N ALA A 327 22.73 -12.84 2.18
CA ALA A 327 22.33 -13.11 0.80
C ALA A 327 22.75 -11.99 -0.16
N ILE A 328 22.66 -10.73 0.29
CA ILE A 328 23.18 -9.56 -0.45
C ILE A 328 24.71 -9.66 -0.56
N ILE A 329 25.44 -9.95 0.53
CA ILE A 329 26.89 -10.14 0.46
C ILE A 329 27.29 -11.25 -0.52
N ARG A 330 26.57 -12.38 -0.55
CA ARG A 330 26.77 -13.42 -1.56
C ARG A 330 26.59 -12.88 -2.98
N LEU A 331 25.52 -12.13 -3.25
CA LEU A 331 25.30 -11.52 -4.57
C LEU A 331 26.47 -10.60 -4.98
N LEU A 332 27.00 -9.79 -4.05
CA LEU A 332 28.15 -8.93 -4.29
C LEU A 332 29.47 -9.70 -4.47
N MET A 333 29.62 -10.87 -3.84
CA MET A 333 30.77 -11.77 -4.01
C MET A 333 30.77 -12.47 -5.37
N GLN A 334 29.60 -12.63 -6.01
CA GLN A 334 29.46 -13.29 -7.31
C GLN A 334 29.62 -12.35 -8.51
N ASN A 335 29.66 -11.03 -8.30
CA ASN A 335 29.73 -10.04 -9.36
C ASN A 335 30.91 -9.10 -9.13
N SER A 336 31.69 -8.83 -10.17
CA SER A 336 32.80 -7.87 -10.13
C SER A 336 32.29 -6.43 -9.96
N GLU A 337 33.14 -5.56 -9.43
CA GLU A 337 32.87 -4.13 -9.40
C GLU A 337 33.14 -3.47 -10.77
N PRO A 338 32.43 -2.38 -11.11
CA PRO A 338 31.32 -1.77 -10.37
C PRO A 338 30.01 -2.58 -10.51
N TRP A 339 29.21 -2.63 -9.45
CA TRP A 339 28.01 -3.48 -9.34
C TRP A 339 26.78 -2.99 -10.14
N ASN A 340 26.98 -2.31 -11.25
CA ASN A 340 25.94 -1.63 -12.03
C ASN A 340 24.80 -2.56 -12.52
N GLU A 341 25.11 -3.86 -12.73
CA GLU A 341 24.14 -4.88 -13.16
C GLU A 341 23.48 -5.64 -11.98
N VAL A 342 23.80 -5.28 -10.73
CA VAL A 342 23.35 -5.98 -9.54
C VAL A 342 22.08 -5.34 -8.98
N LYS A 343 20.94 -6.03 -9.10
CA LYS A 343 19.69 -5.62 -8.44
C LYS A 343 19.15 -6.69 -7.49
N ALA A 344 18.93 -6.27 -6.25
CA ALA A 344 18.24 -7.03 -5.21
C ALA A 344 16.91 -6.34 -4.87
N VAL A 345 15.86 -7.14 -4.70
CA VAL A 345 14.54 -6.67 -4.27
C VAL A 345 14.23 -7.29 -2.92
N TYR A 346 13.93 -6.45 -1.93
CA TYR A 346 13.42 -6.86 -0.62
C TYR A 346 11.94 -6.49 -0.52
N MET A 347 11.14 -7.52 -0.31
CA MET A 347 9.70 -7.42 -0.17
C MET A 347 9.30 -7.74 1.26
N ALA A 348 8.76 -6.73 1.95
CA ALA A 348 8.21 -6.88 3.29
C ALA A 348 6.70 -6.72 3.26
N PRO A 349 5.95 -7.35 4.18
CA PRO A 349 4.50 -7.23 4.19
C PRO A 349 4.05 -5.81 4.52
N ILE A 350 4.82 -4.97 5.22
CA ILE A 350 4.32 -3.68 5.70
C ILE A 350 5.29 -2.55 5.40
N LYS A 351 4.74 -1.36 5.07
CA LYS A 351 5.53 -0.18 4.73
C LYS A 351 6.52 0.20 5.82
N ALA A 352 6.08 0.20 7.08
CA ALA A 352 6.94 0.55 8.21
C ALA A 352 8.15 -0.40 8.37
N LEU A 353 8.03 -1.67 7.98
CA LEU A 353 9.17 -2.60 7.92
C LEU A 353 10.08 -2.31 6.72
N CYS A 354 9.51 -1.88 5.57
CA CYS A 354 10.30 -1.37 4.44
C CYS A 354 11.12 -0.14 4.87
N SER A 355 10.52 0.85 5.51
CA SER A 355 11.20 2.07 5.97
C SER A 355 12.26 1.76 7.03
N GLN A 356 11.97 0.86 7.99
CA GLN A 356 12.94 0.41 9.00
C GLN A 356 14.15 -0.28 8.36
N CYS A 357 13.91 -1.20 7.42
CA CYS A 357 15.00 -1.88 6.71
C CYS A 357 15.76 -0.90 5.79
N PHE A 358 15.09 0.08 5.18
CA PHE A 358 15.72 1.11 4.35
C PHE A 358 16.69 1.97 5.17
N GLU A 359 16.27 2.47 6.33
CA GLU A 359 17.15 3.24 7.22
C GLU A 359 18.37 2.45 7.71
N ASN A 360 18.20 1.16 7.99
CA ASN A 360 19.27 0.26 8.41
C ASN A 360 20.24 -0.03 7.24
N TRP A 361 19.72 -0.49 6.11
CA TRP A 361 20.52 -0.91 4.97
C TRP A 361 21.19 0.26 4.24
N ASN A 362 20.60 1.46 4.24
CA ASN A 362 21.27 2.64 3.73
C ASN A 362 22.53 2.99 4.57
N LYS A 363 22.49 2.76 5.89
CA LYS A 363 23.67 2.92 6.78
C LYS A 363 24.71 1.81 6.61
N LYS A 364 24.28 0.55 6.42
CA LYS A 364 25.17 -0.62 6.28
C LYS A 364 25.82 -0.74 4.89
N PHE A 365 25.04 -0.58 3.82
CA PHE A 365 25.45 -0.81 2.44
C PHE A 365 25.81 0.47 1.67
N GLY A 366 25.32 1.64 2.09
CA GLY A 366 25.71 2.93 1.51
C GLY A 366 27.23 3.18 1.50
N PRO A 367 27.98 2.90 2.60
CA PRO A 367 29.45 2.99 2.62
C PRO A 367 30.17 2.02 1.68
N LEU A 368 29.49 1.01 1.14
CA LEU A 368 30.02 0.11 0.11
C LEU A 368 29.75 0.63 -1.32
N GLY A 369 29.06 1.77 -1.48
CA GLY A 369 28.68 2.33 -2.78
C GLY A 369 27.32 1.87 -3.31
N LEU A 370 26.52 1.14 -2.51
CA LEU A 370 25.21 0.64 -2.93
C LEU A 370 24.09 1.64 -2.64
N THR A 371 23.25 1.88 -3.64
CA THR A 371 22.09 2.76 -3.55
C THR A 371 20.84 1.98 -3.13
N CYS A 372 20.29 2.32 -1.97
CA CYS A 372 19.00 1.80 -1.50
C CYS A 372 17.85 2.72 -1.93
N LYS A 373 16.67 2.17 -2.24
CA LYS A 373 15.45 2.94 -2.56
C LYS A 373 14.21 2.30 -1.93
N GLU A 374 13.40 3.08 -1.23
CA GLU A 374 12.08 2.66 -0.74
C GLU A 374 11.00 2.94 -1.80
N LEU A 375 10.25 1.90 -2.15
CA LEU A 375 9.16 1.90 -3.14
C LEU A 375 7.87 1.41 -2.47
N THR A 376 7.14 2.30 -1.79
CA THR A 376 5.86 1.94 -1.16
C THR A 376 4.69 2.69 -1.81
N GLY A 377 3.47 2.35 -1.41
CA GLY A 377 2.28 2.99 -1.97
C GLY A 377 2.13 4.49 -1.67
N ASP A 378 2.93 5.07 -0.76
CA ASP A 378 2.93 6.52 -0.46
C ASP A 378 3.87 7.33 -1.37
N THR A 379 4.79 6.66 -2.07
CA THR A 379 5.59 7.27 -3.12
C THR A 379 4.68 7.51 -4.34
N GLU A 380 4.45 8.78 -4.69
CA GLU A 380 3.80 9.17 -5.94
C GLU A 380 4.71 8.72 -7.09
N ILE A 381 4.26 7.76 -7.90
CA ILE A 381 5.09 7.10 -8.90
C ILE A 381 4.39 7.15 -10.24
N ASP A 382 4.94 8.01 -11.09
CA ASP A 382 4.91 7.85 -12.54
C ASP A 382 6.32 7.49 -13.08
N ASP A 383 7.42 7.77 -12.35
CA ASP A 383 8.80 7.58 -12.85
C ASP A 383 9.46 6.26 -12.43
N PHE A 384 9.40 5.28 -13.34
CA PHE A 384 10.23 4.06 -13.32
C PHE A 384 11.74 4.38 -13.44
N PHE A 385 12.10 5.58 -13.90
CA PHE A 385 13.48 6.06 -13.97
C PHE A 385 14.15 6.10 -12.59
N GLU A 386 13.42 6.43 -11.51
CA GLU A 386 13.99 6.56 -10.16
C GLU A 386 14.56 5.26 -9.56
N ILE A 387 14.20 4.09 -10.11
CA ILE A 387 14.68 2.78 -9.66
C ILE A 387 15.76 2.18 -10.58
N GLN A 388 16.03 2.80 -11.74
CA GLN A 388 17.05 2.34 -12.68
C GLN A 388 18.46 2.40 -12.08
N ASP A 389 18.76 3.42 -11.28
CA ASP A 389 20.07 3.58 -10.62
C ASP A 389 20.13 2.98 -9.20
N SER A 390 19.07 2.29 -8.76
CA SER A 390 19.00 1.64 -7.44
C SER A 390 19.54 0.21 -7.46
N HIS A 391 20.39 -0.15 -6.50
CA HIS A 391 20.91 -1.52 -6.34
C HIS A 391 20.01 -2.37 -5.44
N ILE A 392 19.43 -1.77 -4.40
CA ILE A 392 18.56 -2.47 -3.43
C ILE A 392 17.21 -1.75 -3.35
N ILE A 393 16.14 -2.43 -3.79
CA ILE A 393 14.77 -1.90 -3.79
C ILE A 393 13.98 -2.52 -2.64
N LEU A 394 13.42 -1.70 -1.75
CA LEU A 394 12.57 -2.15 -0.63
C LEU A 394 11.10 -1.82 -0.93
N THR A 395 10.21 -2.81 -0.95
CA THR A 395 8.84 -2.69 -1.47
C THR A 395 7.82 -3.53 -0.69
N THR A 396 6.52 -3.23 -0.87
CA THR A 396 5.44 -4.14 -0.47
C THR A 396 4.97 -4.99 -1.66
N PRO A 397 4.27 -6.14 -1.45
CA PRO A 397 3.76 -6.98 -2.53
C PRO A 397 2.86 -6.22 -3.52
N GLU A 398 1.94 -5.40 -3.04
CA GLU A 398 1.00 -4.64 -3.89
C GLU A 398 1.73 -3.61 -4.75
N LYS A 399 2.78 -3.00 -4.19
CA LYS A 399 3.54 -1.98 -4.91
C LYS A 399 4.43 -2.59 -5.98
N TRP A 400 5.02 -3.75 -5.68
CA TRP A 400 5.78 -4.51 -6.67
C TRP A 400 4.87 -5.11 -7.75
N ASP A 401 3.69 -5.64 -7.40
CA ASP A 401 2.69 -6.11 -8.37
C ASP A 401 2.27 -4.97 -9.30
N SER A 402 1.88 -3.82 -8.76
CA SER A 402 1.50 -2.63 -9.54
C SER A 402 2.62 -2.11 -10.46
N MET A 403 3.89 -2.22 -10.06
CA MET A 403 5.04 -1.85 -10.89
C MET A 403 5.28 -2.89 -12.00
N THR A 404 5.34 -4.17 -11.62
CA THR A 404 5.64 -5.27 -12.55
C THR A 404 4.53 -5.51 -13.58
N ARG A 405 3.30 -5.03 -13.38
CA ARG A 405 2.23 -5.03 -14.40
C ARG A 405 2.53 -4.19 -15.66
N LYS A 406 3.68 -3.51 -15.76
CA LYS A 406 4.20 -2.86 -16.98
C LYS A 406 5.56 -3.40 -17.45
N TRP A 407 5.97 -4.61 -17.03
CA TRP A 407 7.37 -5.05 -17.20
C TRP A 407 7.83 -5.21 -18.64
N LYS A 408 6.94 -5.45 -19.60
CA LYS A 408 7.34 -5.62 -21.01
C LYS A 408 7.90 -4.35 -21.66
N ASP A 409 7.55 -3.19 -21.11
CA ASP A 409 8.10 -1.89 -21.53
C ASP A 409 9.49 -1.61 -20.90
N HIS A 410 9.92 -2.39 -19.90
CA HIS A 410 11.05 -2.06 -19.03
C HIS A 410 11.94 -3.27 -18.67
N CYS A 411 13.18 -3.24 -19.16
CA CYS A 411 14.22 -4.26 -18.91
C CYS A 411 14.60 -4.48 -17.43
N LEU A 412 14.15 -3.64 -16.50
CA LEU A 412 14.54 -3.67 -15.08
C LEU A 412 14.29 -5.02 -14.40
N LEU A 413 13.17 -5.72 -14.70
CA LEU A 413 12.94 -7.05 -14.13
C LEU A 413 14.02 -8.06 -14.55
N GLN A 414 14.57 -7.90 -15.75
CA GLN A 414 15.60 -8.77 -16.29
C GLN A 414 16.94 -8.63 -15.56
N GLN A 415 17.15 -7.52 -14.83
CA GLN A 415 18.33 -7.24 -14.02
C GLN A 415 18.22 -7.72 -12.57
N VAL A 416 17.02 -8.09 -12.09
CA VAL A 416 16.85 -8.64 -10.72
C VAL A 416 17.53 -10.02 -10.63
N ARG A 417 18.52 -10.12 -9.75
CA ARG A 417 19.30 -11.33 -9.46
C ARG A 417 19.00 -11.94 -8.09
N LEU A 418 18.45 -11.16 -7.17
CA LEU A 418 18.12 -11.61 -5.81
C LEU A 418 16.75 -11.07 -5.38
N PHE A 419 15.89 -11.96 -4.90
CA PHE A 419 14.54 -11.66 -4.47
C PHE A 419 14.35 -12.15 -3.02
N LEU A 420 14.14 -11.20 -2.11
CA LEU A 420 14.13 -11.40 -0.66
C LEU A 420 12.70 -11.21 -0.15
N ILE A 421 12.14 -12.22 0.53
CA ILE A 421 10.74 -12.23 0.98
C ILE A 421 10.73 -12.30 2.51
N ASP A 422 10.36 -11.21 3.16
CA ASP A 422 10.17 -11.18 4.62
C ASP A 422 8.75 -11.59 5.02
N GLU A 423 8.64 -12.26 6.16
CA GLU A 423 7.41 -12.83 6.72
C GLU A 423 6.54 -13.55 5.68
N VAL A 424 7.12 -14.54 4.97
CA VAL A 424 6.42 -15.29 3.89
C VAL A 424 5.11 -15.96 4.35
N HIS A 425 4.92 -16.16 5.67
CA HIS A 425 3.64 -16.61 6.23
C HIS A 425 2.44 -15.71 5.89
N VAL A 426 2.66 -14.46 5.50
CA VAL A 426 1.61 -13.54 5.05
C VAL A 426 0.88 -14.03 3.79
N ILE A 427 1.36 -15.09 3.13
CA ILE A 427 0.63 -15.81 2.07
C ILE A 427 -0.74 -16.34 2.50
N LYS A 428 -0.97 -16.62 3.81
CA LYS A 428 -2.30 -16.97 4.32
C LYS A 428 -3.26 -15.78 4.51
N ASP A 429 -2.78 -14.54 4.39
CA ASP A 429 -3.63 -13.35 4.55
C ASP A 429 -4.70 -13.32 3.45
N ALA A 430 -5.96 -13.29 3.85
CA ALA A 430 -7.10 -13.34 2.94
C ALA A 430 -7.13 -12.20 1.91
N THR A 431 -6.54 -11.04 2.23
CA THR A 431 -6.58 -9.82 1.41
C THR A 431 -5.28 -9.54 0.66
N ARG A 432 -4.14 -10.09 1.12
CA ARG A 432 -2.79 -9.72 0.63
C ARG A 432 -1.96 -10.91 0.18
N GLY A 433 -2.28 -12.12 0.67
CA GLY A 433 -1.54 -13.34 0.38
C GLY A 433 -1.51 -13.69 -1.11
N ALA A 434 -2.67 -13.61 -1.77
CA ALA A 434 -2.80 -13.78 -3.22
C ALA A 434 -1.83 -12.91 -4.03
N THR A 435 -1.63 -11.64 -3.64
CA THR A 435 -0.71 -10.72 -4.33
C THR A 435 0.75 -11.10 -4.12
N LEU A 436 1.13 -11.50 -2.90
CA LEU A 436 2.46 -12.04 -2.61
C LEU A 436 2.76 -13.29 -3.44
N GLU A 437 1.82 -14.24 -3.46
CA GLU A 437 1.93 -15.50 -4.20
C GLU A 437 2.11 -15.29 -5.70
N VAL A 438 1.30 -14.40 -6.29
CA VAL A 438 1.35 -14.10 -7.73
C VAL A 438 2.62 -13.36 -8.11
N VAL A 439 3.07 -12.39 -7.30
CA VAL A 439 4.37 -11.72 -7.50
C VAL A 439 5.51 -12.73 -7.56
N VAL A 440 5.59 -13.64 -6.59
CA VAL A 440 6.67 -14.63 -6.51
C VAL A 440 6.60 -15.60 -7.69
N SER A 441 5.41 -16.07 -8.05
CA SER A 441 5.18 -16.97 -9.19
C SER A 441 5.55 -16.30 -10.52
N ARG A 442 5.21 -15.01 -10.70
CA ARG A 442 5.65 -14.19 -11.84
C ARG A 442 7.17 -14.05 -11.89
N MET A 443 7.84 -13.74 -10.77
CA MET A 443 9.30 -13.65 -10.74
C MET A 443 9.99 -14.99 -11.09
N LYS A 444 9.42 -16.13 -10.67
CA LYS A 444 9.86 -17.46 -11.13
C LYS A 444 9.69 -17.64 -12.64
N ALA A 445 8.53 -17.27 -13.20
CA ALA A 445 8.25 -17.40 -14.64
C ALA A 445 9.20 -16.54 -15.49
N VAL A 446 9.45 -15.28 -15.10
CA VAL A 446 10.39 -14.38 -15.79
C VAL A 446 11.85 -14.84 -15.66
N ASN A 447 12.21 -15.55 -14.58
CA ASN A 447 13.51 -16.21 -14.43
C ASN A 447 13.65 -17.42 -15.38
N ALA A 448 12.63 -18.27 -15.46
CA ALA A 448 12.61 -19.42 -16.37
C ALA A 448 12.68 -18.99 -17.85
N TYR A 449 11.91 -17.96 -18.24
CA TYR A 449 11.98 -17.38 -19.58
C TYR A 449 13.38 -16.84 -19.92
N ARG A 450 14.04 -16.16 -18.97
CA ARG A 450 15.43 -15.69 -19.15
C ARG A 450 16.43 -16.83 -19.31
N ALA A 451 16.29 -17.91 -18.55
CA ALA A 451 17.16 -19.09 -18.64
C ALA A 451 17.00 -19.82 -20.00
N ALA A 452 15.79 -19.83 -20.56
CA ALA A 452 15.54 -20.39 -21.90
C ALA A 452 16.13 -19.53 -23.04
N GLN A 453 16.10 -18.20 -22.90
CA GLN A 453 16.65 -17.25 -23.89
C GLN A 453 18.18 -17.18 -23.87
N ASN A 454 18.80 -17.13 -22.68
CA ASN A 454 20.25 -16.91 -22.54
C ASN A 454 20.97 -18.21 -22.17
N GLN A 455 21.37 -19.00 -23.18
CA GLN A 455 22.15 -20.24 -23.00
C GLN A 455 23.61 -20.01 -22.53
N GLY A 456 23.98 -18.79 -22.15
CA GLY A 456 25.32 -18.45 -21.65
C GLY A 456 25.31 -17.33 -20.59
N THR A 457 26.08 -17.55 -19.52
CA THR A 457 26.63 -16.55 -18.57
C THR A 457 25.67 -15.65 -17.75
N SER A 458 24.38 -15.55 -18.03
CA SER A 458 23.46 -14.71 -17.23
C SER A 458 22.88 -15.47 -16.03
N GLY A 459 23.43 -15.26 -14.83
CA GLY A 459 23.10 -16.02 -13.62
C GLY A 459 21.61 -15.99 -13.22
N THR A 460 21.09 -17.13 -12.76
CA THR A 460 19.69 -17.31 -12.33
C THR A 460 19.33 -16.41 -11.15
N MET A 461 18.09 -15.91 -11.13
CA MET A 461 17.56 -15.18 -9.98
C MET A 461 17.43 -16.13 -8.78
N ARG A 462 18.01 -15.74 -7.64
CA ARG A 462 17.90 -16.45 -6.37
C ARG A 462 16.76 -15.89 -5.52
N ILE A 463 15.98 -16.76 -4.89
CA ILE A 463 14.93 -16.41 -3.93
C ILE A 463 15.37 -16.79 -2.51
N VAL A 464 15.27 -15.86 -1.57
CA VAL A 464 15.46 -16.12 -0.14
C VAL A 464 14.22 -15.65 0.61
N ALA A 465 13.51 -16.59 1.25
CA ALA A 465 12.30 -16.31 2.03
C ALA A 465 12.56 -16.57 3.51
N VAL A 466 12.05 -15.72 4.40
CA VAL A 466 12.11 -15.94 5.85
C VAL A 466 10.75 -15.71 6.49
N SER A 467 10.53 -16.30 7.66
CA SER A 467 9.31 -16.12 8.44
C SER A 467 9.51 -16.43 9.92
N ALA A 468 8.60 -15.95 10.77
CA ALA A 468 8.18 -16.63 12.00
C ALA A 468 7.87 -18.14 11.79
N THR A 469 7.64 -18.90 12.86
CA THR A 469 7.51 -20.37 12.82
C THR A 469 6.36 -20.86 11.93
N ILE A 470 6.63 -21.74 10.95
CA ILE A 470 5.68 -22.32 9.99
C ILE A 470 5.72 -23.87 10.08
N PRO A 471 4.61 -24.58 10.35
CA PRO A 471 4.57 -26.05 10.36
C PRO A 471 4.92 -26.71 9.02
N ASN A 472 4.47 -26.12 7.91
CA ASN A 472 4.62 -26.66 6.57
C ASN A 472 5.64 -25.89 5.72
N ILE A 473 6.80 -25.55 6.30
CA ILE A 473 7.89 -24.89 5.57
C ILE A 473 8.35 -25.69 4.34
N SER A 474 8.28 -27.03 4.39
CA SER A 474 8.52 -27.90 3.24
C SER A 474 7.67 -27.53 2.02
N ASP A 475 6.41 -27.13 2.21
CA ASP A 475 5.51 -26.74 1.11
C ASP A 475 5.93 -25.40 0.46
N ILE A 476 6.48 -24.48 1.26
CA ILE A 476 7.04 -23.22 0.79
C ILE A 476 8.35 -23.49 0.04
N ALA A 477 9.17 -24.44 0.50
CA ALA A 477 10.37 -24.88 -0.21
C ALA A 477 10.03 -25.60 -1.53
N ASP A 478 9.03 -26.49 -1.54
CA ASP A 478 8.50 -27.13 -2.75
C ASP A 478 8.04 -26.07 -3.76
N TRP A 479 7.26 -25.08 -3.31
CA TRP A 479 6.80 -23.98 -4.15
C TRP A 479 7.94 -23.09 -4.67
N LEU A 480 8.97 -22.82 -3.88
CA LEU A 480 10.12 -22.01 -4.29
C LEU A 480 11.21 -22.80 -5.03
N SER A 481 11.02 -24.10 -5.25
CA SER A 481 11.96 -24.94 -6.01
C SER A 481 11.87 -24.71 -7.52
N HIS A 482 12.95 -25.07 -8.21
CA HIS A 482 13.01 -25.20 -9.67
C HIS A 482 13.31 -26.66 -10.04
N GLU A 483 12.89 -27.12 -11.22
CA GLU A 483 13.02 -28.53 -11.66
C GLU A 483 14.47 -29.05 -11.60
N SER A 484 15.45 -28.20 -11.85
CA SER A 484 16.89 -28.52 -11.80
C SER A 484 17.55 -28.24 -10.44
N LEU A 485 16.90 -27.49 -9.55
CA LEU A 485 17.47 -27.01 -8.28
C LEU A 485 16.38 -26.93 -7.20
N PRO A 486 16.26 -27.96 -6.33
CA PRO A 486 15.37 -27.90 -5.18
C PRO A 486 15.84 -26.82 -4.19
N ALA A 487 14.88 -26.09 -3.62
CA ALA A 487 15.13 -25.13 -2.56
C ALA A 487 15.56 -25.85 -1.27
N THR A 488 16.50 -25.25 -0.55
CA THR A 488 16.91 -25.72 0.77
C THR A 488 16.12 -24.95 1.83
N TYR A 489 15.77 -25.60 2.94
CA TYR A 489 15.07 -24.93 4.02
C TYR A 489 15.70 -25.21 5.39
N LEU A 490 15.57 -24.24 6.28
CA LEU A 490 15.96 -24.30 7.67
C LEU A 490 14.69 -24.19 8.51
N ASP A 491 14.40 -25.24 9.27
CA ASP A 491 13.33 -25.24 10.26
C ASP A 491 13.92 -25.08 11.67
N MET A 492 13.42 -24.07 12.40
CA MET A 492 13.80 -23.75 13.78
C MET A 492 12.53 -23.44 14.57
N ASP A 493 12.19 -24.34 15.49
CA ASP A 493 11.06 -24.19 16.38
C ASP A 493 11.25 -23.06 17.43
N GLU A 494 10.23 -22.83 18.26
CA GLU A 494 10.29 -21.81 19.33
C GLU A 494 11.42 -22.07 20.35
N SER A 495 11.91 -23.30 20.49
CA SER A 495 13.00 -23.63 21.44
C SER A 495 14.33 -22.95 21.06
N HIS A 496 14.47 -22.51 19.81
CA HIS A 496 15.64 -21.79 19.31
C HIS A 496 15.55 -20.26 19.44
N ARG A 497 14.55 -19.73 20.15
CA ARG A 497 14.41 -18.28 20.40
C ARG A 497 15.49 -17.79 21.39
N PRO A 498 16.22 -16.68 21.11
CA PRO A 498 17.28 -16.19 21.99
C PRO A 498 16.85 -15.85 23.43
N VAL A 499 15.57 -15.53 23.63
CA VAL A 499 14.94 -15.30 24.93
C VAL A 499 13.71 -16.20 25.00
N MET A 500 13.70 -17.16 25.93
CA MET A 500 12.65 -18.17 26.03
C MET A 500 11.30 -17.55 26.37
N LEU A 501 10.29 -17.76 25.51
CA LEU A 501 8.97 -17.15 25.68
C LEU A 501 8.00 -18.06 26.44
N ARG A 502 7.60 -17.64 27.64
CA ARG A 502 6.43 -18.16 28.35
C ARG A 502 5.16 -17.63 27.68
N LYS A 503 4.38 -18.53 27.06
CA LYS A 503 3.13 -18.22 26.36
C LYS A 503 1.94 -18.46 27.29
N VAL A 504 1.07 -17.46 27.47
CA VAL A 504 -0.09 -17.54 28.39
C VAL A 504 -1.34 -16.98 27.73
N VAL A 505 -2.40 -17.78 27.60
CA VAL A 505 -3.72 -17.31 27.14
C VAL A 505 -4.73 -17.37 28.29
N LEU A 506 -5.27 -16.21 28.65
CA LEU A 506 -6.24 -16.03 29.71
C LEU A 506 -7.62 -15.76 29.10
N GLY A 507 -8.53 -16.71 29.31
CA GLY A 507 -9.94 -16.59 28.93
C GLY A 507 -10.73 -15.91 30.05
N PHE A 508 -11.41 -14.81 29.74
CA PHE A 508 -12.30 -14.09 30.65
C PHE A 508 -13.78 -14.35 30.28
N PRO A 509 -14.69 -14.40 31.27
CA PRO A 509 -16.12 -14.55 31.01
C PRO A 509 -16.67 -13.28 30.35
N CYS A 510 -17.42 -13.47 29.26
CA CYS A 510 -18.12 -12.41 28.53
C CYS A 510 -19.57 -12.88 28.31
N PRO A 511 -20.57 -12.34 29.03
CA PRO A 511 -21.98 -12.65 28.78
C PRO A 511 -22.36 -12.32 27.33
N GLN A 512 -23.26 -13.11 26.73
CA GLN A 512 -23.65 -12.96 25.31
C GLN A 512 -24.19 -11.56 24.95
N ASN A 513 -24.79 -10.84 25.92
CA ASN A 513 -25.31 -9.49 25.74
C ASN A 513 -24.27 -8.36 26.01
N GLN A 514 -23.00 -8.70 26.31
CA GLN A 514 -21.94 -7.73 26.52
C GLN A 514 -21.27 -7.37 25.19
N THR A 515 -21.17 -6.06 24.90
CA THR A 515 -20.46 -5.58 23.71
C THR A 515 -18.94 -5.71 23.87
N GLU A 516 -18.21 -5.88 22.78
CA GLU A 516 -16.73 -5.95 22.77
C GLU A 516 -16.08 -4.78 23.52
N PHE A 517 -16.65 -3.58 23.39
CA PHE A 517 -16.18 -2.39 24.11
C PHE A 517 -16.32 -2.52 25.63
N LYS A 518 -17.44 -3.07 26.11
CA LYS A 518 -17.64 -3.33 27.55
C LYS A 518 -16.72 -4.45 28.04
N PHE A 519 -16.43 -5.45 27.19
CA PHE A 519 -15.48 -6.51 27.49
C PHE A 519 -14.06 -5.94 27.63
N ASP A 520 -13.56 -5.22 26.62
CA ASP A 520 -12.25 -4.53 26.62
C ASP A 520 -12.08 -3.62 27.86
N LEU A 521 -13.10 -2.81 28.18
CA LEU A 521 -13.08 -1.93 29.36
C LEU A 521 -12.97 -2.72 30.67
N SER A 522 -13.60 -3.89 30.78
CA SER A 522 -13.51 -4.74 31.98
C SER A 522 -12.11 -5.30 32.23
N LEU A 523 -11.30 -5.46 31.17
CA LEU A 523 -9.92 -5.93 31.27
C LEU A 523 -8.97 -4.89 31.90
N ASN A 524 -9.31 -3.58 31.87
CA ASN A 524 -8.49 -2.54 32.51
C ASN A 524 -8.26 -2.84 34.00
N TYR A 525 -9.31 -3.22 34.72
CA TYR A 525 -9.27 -3.55 36.15
C TYR A 525 -8.57 -4.89 36.46
N LYS A 526 -8.08 -5.60 35.43
CA LYS A 526 -7.25 -6.80 35.59
C LYS A 526 -5.76 -6.51 35.37
N MET A 527 -5.40 -5.36 34.78
CA MET A 527 -4.02 -5.01 34.41
C MET A 527 -3.04 -5.09 35.57
N ALA A 528 -3.39 -4.54 36.75
CA ALA A 528 -2.52 -4.55 37.92
C ALA A 528 -2.10 -5.98 38.33
N ASN A 529 -3.06 -6.91 38.39
CA ASN A 529 -2.81 -8.31 38.74
C ASN A 529 -1.99 -9.02 37.64
N ILE A 530 -2.30 -8.82 36.35
CA ILE A 530 -1.51 -9.40 35.25
C ILE A 530 -0.05 -8.92 35.29
N ILE A 531 0.18 -7.63 35.44
CA ILE A 531 1.53 -7.07 35.51
C ILE A 531 2.26 -7.57 36.75
N GLN A 532 1.61 -7.58 37.93
CA GLN A 532 2.20 -8.10 39.16
C GLN A 532 2.58 -9.59 39.06
N THR A 533 1.79 -10.40 38.35
CA THR A 533 1.99 -11.86 38.23
C THR A 533 3.06 -12.25 37.20
N TYR A 534 3.24 -11.46 36.14
CA TYR A 534 4.02 -11.88 34.95
C TYR A 534 5.16 -10.93 34.54
N SER A 535 5.38 -9.80 35.24
CA SER A 535 6.42 -8.84 34.88
C SER A 535 7.78 -9.09 35.51
N ASP A 536 7.87 -9.86 36.60
CA ASP A 536 9.07 -10.02 37.42
C ASP A 536 9.75 -8.68 37.80
N GLN A 537 8.95 -7.61 37.98
CA GLN A 537 9.39 -6.21 38.20
C GLN A 537 10.23 -5.61 37.05
N LYS A 538 10.09 -6.14 35.83
CA LYS A 538 10.74 -5.67 34.60
C LYS A 538 9.75 -4.94 33.67
N PRO A 539 10.22 -4.20 32.65
CA PRO A 539 9.37 -3.42 31.77
C PRO A 539 8.27 -4.24 31.06
N ALA A 540 7.05 -3.69 31.07
CA ALA A 540 5.87 -4.29 30.49
C ALA A 540 5.26 -3.43 29.36
N LEU A 541 4.98 -4.04 28.22
CA LEU A 541 4.36 -3.42 27.04
C LEU A 541 2.95 -3.97 26.86
N VAL A 542 1.93 -3.10 26.91
CA VAL A 542 0.52 -3.48 26.85
C VAL A 542 -0.14 -2.97 25.58
N PHE A 543 -0.45 -3.88 24.65
CA PHE A 543 -1.19 -3.57 23.43
C PHE A 543 -2.69 -3.44 23.69
N CYS A 544 -3.27 -2.35 23.20
CA CYS A 544 -4.67 -1.97 23.37
C CYS A 544 -5.38 -1.76 22.03
N SER A 545 -6.68 -2.07 22.02
CA SER A 545 -7.59 -2.01 20.86
C SER A 545 -7.82 -0.59 20.28
N THR A 546 -7.67 0.47 21.09
CA THR A 546 -7.88 1.87 20.67
C THR A 546 -6.92 2.86 21.37
N ARG A 547 -6.73 4.03 20.74
CA ARG A 547 -5.97 5.17 21.31
C ARG A 547 -6.49 5.58 22.70
N LYS A 548 -7.82 5.80 22.78
CA LYS A 548 -8.50 6.15 24.04
C LYS A 548 -8.44 5.00 25.06
N GLY A 549 -8.53 3.75 24.60
CA GLY A 549 -8.37 2.55 25.45
C GLY A 549 -7.00 2.45 26.09
N ALA A 550 -5.92 2.78 25.37
CA ALA A 550 -4.56 2.84 25.92
C ALA A 550 -4.44 3.90 27.03
N GLN A 551 -4.89 5.14 26.77
CA GLN A 551 -4.90 6.21 27.76
C GLN A 551 -5.76 5.85 29.00
N GLN A 552 -6.93 5.25 28.80
CA GLN A 552 -7.81 4.81 29.89
C GLN A 552 -7.20 3.68 30.72
N ALA A 553 -6.59 2.68 30.08
CA ALA A 553 -5.94 1.57 30.77
C ALA A 553 -4.73 2.05 31.59
N ALA A 554 -3.91 2.95 31.03
CA ALA A 554 -2.82 3.60 31.75
C ALA A 554 -3.32 4.39 32.98
N THR A 555 -4.41 5.14 32.82
CA THR A 555 -5.02 5.92 33.91
C THR A 555 -5.59 5.04 35.03
N VAL A 556 -6.15 3.87 34.70
CA VAL A 556 -6.63 2.89 35.70
C VAL A 556 -5.44 2.26 36.43
N LEU A 557 -4.42 1.79 35.71
CA LEU A 557 -3.24 1.18 36.32
C LEU A 557 -2.52 2.16 37.27
N ALA A 558 -2.36 3.43 36.90
CA ALA A 558 -1.72 4.43 37.74
C ALA A 558 -2.49 4.77 39.04
N LYS A 559 -3.77 4.38 39.14
CA LYS A 559 -4.54 4.44 40.39
C LYS A 559 -4.36 3.18 41.22
N ASP A 560 -4.46 2.03 40.58
CA ASP A 560 -4.54 0.72 41.24
C ASP A 560 -3.16 0.14 41.61
N ALA A 561 -2.07 0.62 41.00
CA ALA A 561 -0.70 0.15 41.22
C ALA A 561 0.25 1.27 41.70
N ARG A 562 1.29 0.87 42.44
CA ARG A 562 2.44 1.72 42.81
C ARG A 562 3.71 0.95 42.51
N PHE A 563 4.57 1.50 41.65
CA PHE A 563 5.85 0.89 41.32
C PHE A 563 6.91 1.33 42.34
N ILE A 564 7.72 0.39 42.82
CA ILE A 564 8.83 0.69 43.72
C ILE A 564 9.98 1.19 42.85
N MET A 565 10.25 2.49 42.90
CA MET A 565 11.27 3.17 42.09
C MET A 565 12.27 3.89 43.00
N SER A 566 13.56 3.84 42.66
CA SER A 566 14.59 4.55 43.44
C SER A 566 14.47 6.08 43.28
N ILE A 567 15.11 6.83 44.18
CA ILE A 567 15.11 8.30 44.11
C ILE A 567 15.71 8.79 42.78
N GLU A 568 16.81 8.17 42.34
CA GLU A 568 17.46 8.46 41.05
C GLU A 568 16.56 8.12 39.85
N HIS A 569 15.83 7.01 39.91
CA HIS A 569 14.87 6.60 38.89
C HIS A 569 13.74 7.62 38.77
N ASN A 570 13.16 8.03 39.90
CA ASN A 570 12.15 9.09 39.95
C ASN A 570 12.69 10.42 39.40
N GLN A 571 13.94 10.79 39.69
CA GLN A 571 14.57 12.00 39.11
C GLN A 571 14.74 11.90 37.58
N ARG A 572 15.07 10.72 37.03
CA ARG A 572 15.11 10.52 35.57
C ARG A 572 13.71 10.63 34.95
N LEU A 573 12.71 10.00 35.55
CA LEU A 573 11.30 10.14 35.15
C LEU A 573 10.80 11.60 35.18
N MET A 574 11.15 12.37 36.21
CA MET A 574 10.83 13.81 36.26
C MET A 574 11.48 14.61 35.11
N LYS A 575 12.70 14.27 34.67
CA LYS A 575 13.36 14.93 33.52
C LYS A 575 12.59 14.68 32.22
N TYR A 576 12.16 13.43 31.97
CA TYR A 576 11.29 13.14 30.82
C TYR A 576 9.95 13.88 30.96
N ALA A 577 9.30 13.78 32.12
CA ALA A 577 7.99 14.39 32.40
C ALA A 577 7.99 15.92 32.18
N ASN A 578 9.03 16.62 32.62
CA ASN A 578 9.17 18.07 32.42
C ASN A 578 9.33 18.48 30.95
N SER A 579 9.70 17.54 30.07
CA SER A 579 9.90 17.76 28.64
C SER A 579 8.68 17.38 27.78
N ILE A 580 7.64 16.79 28.39
CA ILE A 580 6.43 16.30 27.71
C ILE A 580 5.37 17.40 27.62
N LEU A 581 4.76 17.54 26.44
CA LEU A 581 3.74 18.54 26.14
C LEU A 581 2.33 18.11 26.61
N ASP A 582 1.96 16.85 26.45
CA ASP A 582 0.68 16.32 26.95
C ASP A 582 0.67 16.25 28.50
N SER A 583 -0.18 17.09 29.12
CA SER A 583 -0.27 17.21 30.59
C SER A 583 -0.68 15.91 31.28
N LYS A 584 -1.52 15.07 30.66
CA LYS A 584 -1.95 13.78 31.22
C LYS A 584 -0.88 12.72 31.09
N LEU A 585 -0.17 12.72 29.96
CA LEU A 585 0.98 11.84 29.76
C LEU A 585 2.07 12.16 30.80
N ARG A 586 2.36 13.45 31.02
CA ARG A 586 3.30 13.93 32.04
C ARG A 586 2.95 13.44 33.44
N GLU A 587 1.68 13.55 33.84
CA GLU A 587 1.20 13.06 35.15
C GLU A 587 1.41 11.54 35.33
N LEU A 588 1.11 10.74 34.30
CA LEU A 588 1.27 9.28 34.36
C LEU A 588 2.74 8.86 34.35
N VAL A 589 3.61 9.54 33.59
CA VAL A 589 5.04 9.24 33.50
C VAL A 589 5.74 9.41 34.85
N MET A 590 5.35 10.43 35.64
CA MET A 590 5.84 10.58 37.03
C MET A 590 5.42 9.41 37.95
N LEU A 591 4.39 8.64 37.58
CA LEU A 591 3.92 7.45 38.29
C LEU A 591 4.47 6.14 37.68
N GLY A 592 5.38 6.22 36.70
CA GLY A 592 5.98 5.06 36.03
C GLY A 592 5.11 4.41 34.94
N VAL A 593 4.07 5.10 34.46
CA VAL A 593 3.16 4.58 33.42
C VAL A 593 3.10 5.55 32.24
N GLY A 594 3.25 5.06 31.01
CA GLY A 594 3.11 5.87 29.79
C GLY A 594 2.06 5.33 28.83
N TYR A 595 1.67 6.15 27.85
CA TYR A 595 0.93 5.70 26.67
C TYR A 595 1.54 6.20 25.36
N HIS A 596 1.43 5.38 24.31
CA HIS A 596 1.91 5.68 22.96
C HIS A 596 0.83 5.37 21.92
N HIS A 597 0.55 6.34 21.05
CA HIS A 597 -0.30 6.12 19.87
C HIS A 597 -0.10 7.25 18.86
N ALA A 598 -0.51 7.02 17.61
CA ALA A 598 -0.38 8.00 16.51
C ALA A 598 -1.08 9.36 16.72
N GLY A 599 -1.91 9.52 17.77
CA GLY A 599 -2.46 10.81 18.20
C GLY A 599 -1.68 11.54 19.31
N VAL A 600 -0.53 11.02 19.76
CA VAL A 600 0.42 11.75 20.62
C VAL A 600 1.40 12.50 19.71
N ASP A 601 1.87 13.67 20.14
CA ASP A 601 2.86 14.44 19.38
C ASP A 601 4.12 13.61 19.05
N LEU A 602 4.80 13.96 17.96
CA LEU A 602 6.02 13.26 17.55
C LEU A 602 7.18 13.47 18.53
N SER A 603 7.29 14.63 19.20
CA SER A 603 8.31 14.86 20.22
C SER A 603 8.06 14.00 21.46
N ASP A 604 6.83 14.04 21.97
CA ASP A 604 6.40 13.26 23.14
C ASP A 604 6.58 11.75 22.89
N ARG A 605 6.24 11.26 21.69
CA ARG A 605 6.45 9.85 21.32
C ARG A 605 7.92 9.44 21.41
N LYS A 606 8.84 10.22 20.86
CA LYS A 606 10.29 9.94 20.94
C LYS A 606 10.81 9.91 22.38
N LEU A 607 10.32 10.81 23.24
CA LEU A 607 10.66 10.82 24.67
C LEU A 607 10.18 9.56 25.40
N ILE A 608 8.96 9.11 25.14
CA ILE A 608 8.40 7.87 25.71
C ILE A 608 9.12 6.62 25.18
N GLU A 609 9.42 6.57 23.88
CA GLU A 609 10.20 5.49 23.26
C GLU A 609 11.59 5.39 23.92
N MET A 610 12.28 6.51 24.11
CA MET A 610 13.58 6.59 24.78
C MET A 610 13.51 6.14 26.25
N ALA A 611 12.57 6.67 27.04
CA ALA A 611 12.39 6.31 28.44
C ALA A 611 12.07 4.81 28.63
N PHE A 612 11.28 4.22 27.73
CA PHE A 612 10.99 2.78 27.76
C PHE A 612 12.20 1.93 27.35
N THR A 613 12.96 2.35 26.32
CA THR A 613 14.17 1.63 25.87
C THR A 613 15.23 1.58 26.98
N GLN A 614 15.40 2.67 27.74
CA GLN A 614 16.33 2.73 28.87
C GLN A 614 15.82 2.02 30.14
N ALA A 615 14.64 1.37 30.09
CA ALA A 615 13.93 0.79 31.23
C ALA A 615 13.60 1.79 32.37
N ASP A 616 13.68 3.10 32.11
CA ASP A 616 13.25 4.15 33.03
C ASP A 616 11.71 4.21 33.14
N LEU A 617 10.97 3.70 32.15
CA LEU A 617 9.51 3.61 32.20
C LEU A 617 9.05 2.15 32.43
N PRO A 618 8.54 1.80 33.64
CA PRO A 618 8.08 0.45 33.96
C PRO A 618 6.98 -0.11 33.06
N VAL A 619 5.94 0.69 32.72
CA VAL A 619 4.80 0.20 31.94
C VAL A 619 4.43 1.17 30.81
N LEU A 620 4.32 0.63 29.59
CA LEU A 620 3.89 1.38 28.41
C LEU A 620 2.63 0.76 27.78
N PHE A 621 1.55 1.53 27.71
CA PHE A 621 0.34 1.16 26.97
C PHE A 621 0.41 1.68 25.53
N THR A 622 0.12 0.84 24.54
CA THR A 622 0.26 1.23 23.13
C THR A 622 -0.85 0.67 22.23
N THR A 623 -1.06 1.27 21.06
CA THR A 623 -1.79 0.64 19.96
C THR A 623 -0.89 -0.25 19.09
N ARG A 624 -1.49 -1.16 18.31
CA ARG A 624 -0.86 -2.05 17.30
C ARG A 624 0.22 -1.37 16.44
N THR A 625 0.05 -0.08 16.13
CA THR A 625 0.99 0.73 15.33
C THR A 625 2.45 0.66 15.78
N LEU A 626 2.71 0.51 17.09
CA LEU A 626 4.07 0.42 17.63
C LEU A 626 4.73 -0.93 17.29
N ALA A 627 3.99 -2.04 17.37
CA ALA A 627 4.48 -3.37 17.00
C ALA A 627 4.93 -3.45 15.53
N MET A 628 4.44 -2.56 14.68
CA MET A 628 4.67 -2.54 13.24
C MET A 628 5.82 -1.62 12.79
N GLY A 629 6.36 -0.75 13.66
CA GLY A 629 7.26 0.31 13.21
C GLY A 629 8.25 0.90 14.22
N VAL A 630 8.32 0.42 15.46
CA VAL A 630 9.37 0.81 16.42
C VAL A 630 9.90 -0.42 17.14
N ASN A 631 11.22 -0.54 17.27
CA ASN A 631 11.84 -1.69 17.94
C ASN A 631 11.93 -1.50 19.47
N LEU A 632 10.81 -1.68 20.15
CA LEU A 632 10.72 -1.64 21.62
C LEU A 632 10.44 -3.03 22.20
N PRO A 633 11.47 -3.82 22.53
CA PRO A 633 11.30 -5.08 23.24
C PRO A 633 11.01 -4.86 24.74
N ALA A 634 10.22 -5.75 25.33
CA ALA A 634 9.81 -5.71 26.74
C ALA A 634 9.91 -7.11 27.37
N HIS A 635 10.07 -7.21 28.69
CA HIS A 635 10.10 -8.53 29.36
C HIS A 635 8.69 -9.17 29.35
N LEU A 636 7.68 -8.37 29.69
CA LEU A 636 6.27 -8.75 29.61
C LEU A 636 5.61 -8.04 28.42
N VAL A 637 4.97 -8.81 27.54
CA VAL A 637 3.98 -8.29 26.59
C VAL A 637 2.59 -8.74 26.99
N VAL A 638 1.63 -7.81 27.04
CA VAL A 638 0.21 -8.11 27.24
C VAL A 638 -0.58 -7.65 26.02
N ILE A 639 -1.34 -8.55 25.41
CA ILE A 639 -2.34 -8.20 24.39
C ILE A 639 -3.69 -8.13 25.10
N LYS A 640 -4.13 -6.89 25.37
CA LYS A 640 -5.37 -6.61 26.08
C LYS A 640 -6.53 -6.57 25.09
N SER A 641 -7.38 -7.60 25.15
CA SER A 641 -8.41 -7.93 24.16
C SER A 641 -7.82 -8.42 22.84
N THR A 642 -8.52 -9.34 22.18
CA THR A 642 -8.14 -9.87 20.86
C THR A 642 -8.97 -9.25 19.72
N MET A 643 -9.76 -8.23 20.03
CA MET A 643 -10.47 -7.40 19.05
C MET A 643 -9.77 -6.04 18.90
N GLN A 644 -9.69 -5.56 17.66
CA GLN A 644 -9.24 -4.22 17.29
C GLN A 644 -10.39 -3.38 16.74
N TYR A 645 -10.22 -2.06 16.81
CA TYR A 645 -11.14 -1.09 16.19
C TYR A 645 -10.45 -0.38 15.02
N VAL A 646 -10.46 -1.02 13.86
CA VAL A 646 -9.91 -0.48 12.60
C VAL A 646 -11.05 0.07 11.77
N ALA A 647 -10.93 1.31 11.26
CA ALA A 647 -12.00 1.97 10.50
C ALA A 647 -13.39 1.85 11.16
N GLY A 648 -13.45 1.78 12.50
CA GLY A 648 -14.65 1.64 13.31
C GLY A 648 -15.50 0.39 13.08
N SER A 649 -15.02 -0.62 12.35
CA SER A 649 -15.39 -2.01 12.65
C SER A 649 -14.90 -2.34 14.05
N CYS A 650 -15.54 -3.31 14.71
CA CYS A 650 -14.84 -4.15 15.67
C CYS A 650 -14.53 -5.46 14.93
N GLU A 651 -13.26 -5.75 14.76
CA GLU A 651 -12.77 -6.92 14.03
C GLU A 651 -11.67 -7.60 14.83
N GLU A 652 -11.42 -8.87 14.55
CA GLU A 652 -10.35 -9.62 15.22
C GLU A 652 -8.98 -9.10 14.77
N TYR A 653 -7.94 -9.24 15.62
CA TYR A 653 -6.56 -9.04 15.13
C TYR A 653 -6.23 -10.13 14.10
N SER A 654 -5.45 -9.78 13.07
CA SER A 654 -4.86 -10.81 12.21
C SER A 654 -3.79 -11.58 12.98
N ASP A 655 -3.56 -12.84 12.61
CA ASP A 655 -2.55 -13.66 13.26
C ASP A 655 -1.15 -13.05 13.12
N ALA A 656 -0.85 -12.41 11.98
CA ALA A 656 0.38 -11.65 11.78
C ALA A 656 0.53 -10.54 12.82
N ASP A 657 -0.52 -9.79 13.14
CA ASP A 657 -0.46 -8.74 14.17
C ASP A 657 -0.24 -9.30 15.56
N MET A 658 -0.92 -10.40 15.89
CA MET A 658 -0.75 -11.10 17.15
C MET A 658 0.70 -11.57 17.31
N LEU A 659 1.27 -12.19 16.27
CA LEU A 659 2.66 -12.66 16.26
C LEU A 659 3.67 -11.50 16.29
N GLN A 660 3.42 -10.38 15.61
CA GLN A 660 4.28 -9.19 15.70
C GLN A 660 4.24 -8.53 17.09
N MET A 661 3.07 -8.49 17.74
CA MET A 661 2.94 -8.03 19.13
C MET A 661 3.68 -8.96 20.10
N ILE A 662 3.47 -10.29 20.00
CA ILE A 662 4.17 -11.32 20.79
C ILE A 662 5.69 -11.32 20.51
N GLY A 663 6.11 -10.93 19.31
CA GLY A 663 7.50 -10.77 18.90
C GLY A 663 8.26 -9.68 19.68
N ARG A 664 7.56 -8.75 20.35
CA ARG A 664 8.17 -7.75 21.24
C ARG A 664 8.50 -8.29 22.63
N ALA A 665 8.12 -9.53 22.95
CA ALA A 665 8.47 -10.16 24.22
C ALA A 665 9.91 -10.71 24.21
N GLY A 666 10.69 -10.30 25.20
CA GLY A 666 12.10 -10.62 25.40
C GLY A 666 13.01 -9.53 24.89
N ARG A 667 13.86 -9.02 25.78
CA ARG A 667 14.95 -8.10 25.46
C ARG A 667 16.25 -8.91 25.36
N PRO A 668 16.80 -9.16 24.15
CA PRO A 668 18.09 -9.81 24.01
C PRO A 668 19.15 -9.09 24.85
N GLN A 669 20.13 -9.84 25.38
CA GLN A 669 21.17 -9.37 26.31
C GLN A 669 20.69 -9.04 27.75
N PHE A 670 19.42 -8.70 27.98
CA PHE A 670 18.91 -8.32 29.31
C PHE A 670 18.02 -9.39 29.98
N ASP A 671 17.32 -10.19 29.19
CA ASP A 671 16.37 -11.20 29.66
C ASP A 671 16.76 -12.61 29.19
N THR A 672 16.69 -13.59 30.09
CA THR A 672 16.82 -15.02 29.77
C THR A 672 15.48 -15.66 29.39
N THR A 673 14.42 -15.18 30.03
CA THR A 673 13.01 -15.54 29.78
C THR A 673 12.18 -14.28 29.59
N ALA A 674 11.04 -14.42 28.92
CA ALA A 674 10.04 -13.38 28.72
C ALA A 674 8.64 -13.98 28.82
N THR A 675 7.62 -13.15 29.04
CA THR A 675 6.22 -13.62 29.07
C THR A 675 5.36 -12.86 28.06
N ALA A 676 4.58 -13.58 27.27
CA ALA A 676 3.50 -13.02 26.46
C ALA A 676 2.14 -13.50 27.00
N VAL A 677 1.27 -12.54 27.35
CA VAL A 677 -0.07 -12.79 27.88
C VAL A 677 -1.12 -12.31 26.87
N ILE A 678 -1.93 -13.21 26.35
CA ILE A 678 -3.13 -12.87 25.56
C ILE A 678 -4.34 -12.87 26.49
N MET A 679 -5.10 -11.78 26.49
CA MET A 679 -6.36 -11.67 27.23
C MET A 679 -7.53 -11.71 26.25
N THR A 680 -8.29 -12.79 26.26
CA THR A 680 -9.37 -13.06 25.31
C THR A 680 -10.62 -13.59 26.01
N LYS A 681 -11.69 -13.86 25.26
CA LYS A 681 -12.90 -14.50 25.80
C LYS A 681 -12.64 -15.97 26.09
N ILE A 682 -13.32 -16.54 27.08
CA ILE A 682 -13.28 -17.99 27.36
C ILE A 682 -13.47 -18.84 26.09
N GLN A 683 -14.44 -18.48 25.23
CA GLN A 683 -14.78 -19.18 23.99
C GLN A 683 -13.65 -19.17 22.93
N SER A 684 -12.79 -18.14 22.95
CA SER A 684 -11.72 -17.95 21.98
C SER A 684 -10.35 -18.44 22.50
N LYS A 685 -10.27 -18.85 23.78
CA LYS A 685 -9.02 -19.22 24.45
C LYS A 685 -8.23 -20.28 23.67
N ASP A 686 -8.90 -21.33 23.20
CA ASP A 686 -8.23 -22.47 22.57
C ASP A 686 -7.72 -22.12 21.16
N LYS A 687 -8.45 -21.26 20.41
CA LYS A 687 -7.95 -20.66 19.15
C LYS A 687 -6.62 -19.95 19.39
N TYR A 688 -6.56 -19.08 20.40
CA TYR A 688 -5.35 -18.32 20.69
C TYR A 688 -4.22 -19.18 21.29
N MET A 689 -4.52 -20.27 21.99
CA MET A 689 -3.53 -21.27 22.40
C MET A 689 -2.90 -21.95 21.17
N ASN A 690 -3.72 -22.36 20.20
CA ASN A 690 -3.23 -22.99 18.96
C ASN A 690 -2.36 -22.03 18.13
N LEU A 691 -2.78 -20.77 18.01
CA LEU A 691 -1.98 -19.71 17.38
C LEU A 691 -0.64 -19.50 18.12
N MET A 692 -0.66 -19.40 19.45
CA MET A 692 0.56 -19.25 20.25
C MET A 692 1.50 -20.44 20.09
N ASN A 693 0.97 -21.66 19.97
CA ASN A 693 1.78 -22.87 19.76
C ASN A 693 2.30 -23.01 18.32
N GLY A 694 1.85 -22.18 17.38
CA GLY A 694 2.33 -22.19 15.99
C GLY A 694 1.95 -23.45 15.21
N VAL A 695 0.84 -24.10 15.57
CA VAL A 695 0.41 -25.40 14.98
C VAL A 695 -0.39 -25.21 13.67
N GLU A 696 -0.71 -23.98 13.30
CA GLU A 696 -1.56 -23.67 12.17
C GLU A 696 -0.83 -23.80 10.81
N ILE A 697 -1.38 -24.65 9.94
CA ILE A 697 -0.86 -24.88 8.58
C ILE A 697 -1.13 -23.65 7.71
N ILE A 698 -0.17 -23.28 6.87
CA ILE A 698 -0.28 -22.15 5.96
C ILE A 698 -0.93 -22.59 4.64
N GLU A 699 -2.01 -21.90 4.30
CA GLU A 699 -2.82 -22.09 3.10
C GLU A 699 -2.70 -20.90 2.13
N SER A 700 -3.13 -21.09 0.88
CA SER A 700 -3.17 -20.04 -0.14
C SER A 700 -4.52 -19.30 -0.12
N SER A 701 -4.49 -17.96 -0.20
CA SER A 701 -5.69 -17.13 -0.44
C SER A 701 -5.93 -16.80 -1.93
N LEU A 702 -5.10 -17.29 -2.87
CA LEU A 702 -5.16 -16.93 -4.28
C LEU A 702 -6.50 -17.26 -4.95
N HIS A 703 -7.09 -18.41 -4.61
CA HIS A 703 -8.39 -18.85 -5.14
C HIS A 703 -9.54 -17.84 -4.92
N SER A 704 -9.43 -16.95 -3.92
CA SER A 704 -10.43 -15.92 -3.61
C SER A 704 -10.30 -14.66 -4.48
N HIS A 705 -9.16 -14.45 -5.14
CA HIS A 705 -8.83 -13.26 -5.95
C HIS A 705 -8.25 -13.63 -7.33
N LEU A 706 -8.57 -14.84 -7.80
CA LEU A 706 -7.96 -15.43 -8.99
C LEU A 706 -8.30 -14.67 -10.27
N VAL A 707 -9.50 -14.09 -10.36
CA VAL A 707 -9.99 -13.35 -11.53
C VAL A 707 -9.15 -12.09 -11.81
N GLU A 708 -8.80 -11.30 -10.78
CA GLU A 708 -7.94 -10.12 -10.92
C GLU A 708 -6.53 -10.48 -11.40
N HIS A 709 -5.98 -11.60 -10.89
CA HIS A 709 -4.63 -12.02 -11.19
C HIS A 709 -4.50 -12.70 -12.55
N LEU A 710 -5.48 -13.51 -12.97
CA LEU A 710 -5.56 -14.05 -14.34
C LEU A 710 -5.60 -12.92 -15.38
N ASN A 711 -6.46 -11.91 -15.20
CA ASN A 711 -6.51 -10.75 -16.10
C ASN A 711 -5.15 -10.03 -16.19
N ALA A 712 -4.45 -9.86 -15.07
CA ALA A 712 -3.13 -9.24 -15.06
C ALA A 712 -2.09 -10.05 -15.86
N GLU A 713 -2.06 -11.37 -15.70
CA GLU A 713 -1.12 -12.23 -16.44
C GLU A 713 -1.46 -12.40 -17.93
N ILE A 714 -2.74 -12.30 -18.31
CA ILE A 714 -3.19 -12.25 -19.71
C ILE A 714 -2.78 -10.91 -20.35
N VAL A 715 -2.96 -9.78 -19.64
CA VAL A 715 -2.49 -8.46 -20.09
C VAL A 715 -0.96 -8.43 -20.25
N LEU A 716 -0.23 -9.07 -19.33
CA LEU A 716 1.22 -9.27 -19.44
C LEU A 716 1.61 -10.28 -20.53
N GLN A 717 0.65 -10.98 -21.15
CA GLN A 717 0.86 -12.11 -22.06
C GLN A 717 1.86 -13.15 -21.49
N THR A 718 1.78 -13.38 -20.17
CA THR A 718 2.30 -14.58 -19.52
C THR A 718 1.39 -15.78 -19.83
N ILE A 719 0.10 -15.49 -20.05
CA ILE A 719 -0.96 -16.43 -20.44
C ILE A 719 -1.49 -15.97 -21.80
N SER A 720 -1.42 -16.84 -22.82
CA SER A 720 -2.03 -16.62 -24.14
C SER A 720 -3.09 -17.66 -24.52
N ASP A 721 -3.28 -18.70 -23.71
CA ASP A 721 -4.27 -19.77 -23.90
C ASP A 721 -4.58 -20.43 -22.54
N VAL A 722 -5.61 -21.28 -22.49
CA VAL A 722 -6.01 -21.96 -21.24
C VAL A 722 -4.93 -22.90 -20.70
N ASN A 723 -4.13 -23.58 -21.55
CA ASN A 723 -3.10 -24.51 -21.05
C ASN A 723 -2.00 -23.73 -20.32
N MET A 724 -1.57 -22.59 -20.87
CA MET A 724 -0.68 -21.67 -20.18
C MET A 724 -1.28 -21.11 -18.87
N ALA A 725 -2.59 -20.92 -18.80
CA ALA A 725 -3.26 -20.54 -17.55
C ALA A 725 -3.18 -21.65 -16.48
N LEU A 726 -3.32 -22.92 -16.89
CA LEU A 726 -3.16 -24.08 -15.99
C LEU A 726 -1.70 -24.26 -15.55
N ASP A 727 -0.74 -24.11 -16.45
CA ASP A 727 0.69 -24.17 -16.13
C ASP A 727 1.12 -23.02 -15.22
N TRP A 728 0.54 -21.83 -15.41
CA TRP A 728 0.69 -20.73 -14.47
C TRP A 728 0.14 -21.11 -13.08
N ILE A 729 -1.07 -21.67 -12.98
CA ILE A 729 -1.61 -22.18 -11.70
C ILE A 729 -0.68 -23.23 -11.08
N ARG A 730 -0.14 -24.18 -11.85
CA ARG A 730 0.83 -25.20 -11.37
C ARG A 730 2.09 -24.57 -10.74
N SER A 731 2.46 -23.36 -11.14
CA SER A 731 3.62 -22.63 -10.59
C SER A 731 3.39 -21.97 -9.21
N THR A 732 2.14 -21.90 -8.76
CA THR A 732 1.67 -21.17 -7.55
C THR A 732 1.67 -22.04 -6.29
N PHE A 733 1.47 -21.42 -5.13
CA PHE A 733 1.37 -22.12 -3.84
C PHE A 733 0.00 -22.80 -3.68
N LEU A 734 -1.05 -22.23 -4.29
CA LEU A 734 -2.38 -22.80 -4.42
C LEU A 734 -2.35 -24.23 -4.97
N TYR A 735 -1.50 -24.51 -5.98
CA TYR A 735 -1.36 -25.86 -6.52
C TYR A 735 -0.79 -26.84 -5.48
N ILE A 736 0.32 -26.47 -4.83
CA ILE A 736 0.94 -27.30 -3.77
C ILE A 736 -0.03 -27.58 -2.62
N ARG A 737 -0.81 -26.57 -2.20
CA ARG A 737 -1.77 -26.70 -1.11
C ARG A 737 -3.06 -27.40 -1.51
N ALA A 738 -3.57 -27.22 -2.72
CA ALA A 738 -4.74 -27.96 -3.21
C ALA A 738 -4.49 -29.47 -3.27
N LEU A 739 -3.26 -29.89 -3.61
CA LEU A 739 -2.85 -31.30 -3.57
C LEU A 739 -2.71 -31.87 -2.14
N LYS A 740 -2.33 -31.04 -1.17
CA LYS A 740 -2.07 -31.46 0.23
C LYS A 740 -3.29 -31.30 1.16
N ASN A 741 -4.21 -30.38 0.86
CA ASN A 741 -5.44 -30.13 1.64
C ASN A 741 -6.61 -29.71 0.72
N PRO A 742 -7.12 -30.60 -0.14
CA PRO A 742 -8.18 -30.28 -1.11
C PRO A 742 -9.47 -29.75 -0.47
N SER A 743 -9.85 -30.22 0.72
CA SER A 743 -11.10 -29.83 1.38
C SER A 743 -11.16 -28.36 1.79
N HIS A 744 -10.02 -27.73 2.09
CA HIS A 744 -9.93 -26.29 2.36
C HIS A 744 -10.38 -25.45 1.14
N TYR A 745 -10.11 -25.93 -0.07
CA TYR A 745 -10.46 -25.26 -1.33
C TYR A 745 -11.84 -25.67 -1.88
N GLY A 746 -12.62 -26.41 -1.09
CA GLY A 746 -13.94 -26.93 -1.48
C GLY A 746 -13.88 -28.15 -2.39
N PHE A 747 -12.72 -28.81 -2.54
CA PHE A 747 -12.58 -30.02 -3.34
C PHE A 747 -12.79 -31.28 -2.48
N PRO A 748 -13.45 -32.33 -3.00
CA PRO A 748 -13.60 -33.59 -2.27
C PRO A 748 -12.24 -34.21 -1.91
N PRO A 749 -12.03 -34.67 -0.67
CA PRO A 749 -10.74 -35.18 -0.20
C PRO A 749 -10.36 -36.56 -0.77
N SER A 750 -11.28 -37.23 -1.46
CA SER A 750 -11.07 -38.53 -2.11
C SER A 750 -10.55 -38.41 -3.55
N LEU A 751 -10.30 -37.21 -4.06
CA LEU A 751 -9.76 -37.00 -5.40
C LEU A 751 -8.27 -37.33 -5.43
N ASP A 752 -7.84 -37.98 -6.51
CA ASP A 752 -6.44 -38.14 -6.85
C ASP A 752 -5.86 -36.84 -7.46
N ARG A 753 -4.57 -36.86 -7.81
CA ARG A 753 -3.92 -35.70 -8.46
C ARG A 753 -4.67 -35.25 -9.71
N CYS A 754 -5.14 -36.18 -10.54
CA CYS A 754 -5.85 -35.87 -11.77
C CYS A 754 -7.20 -35.20 -11.48
N GLY A 755 -7.96 -35.68 -10.50
CA GLY A 755 -9.21 -35.07 -10.05
C GLY A 755 -9.02 -33.66 -9.46
N ILE A 756 -7.94 -33.44 -8.70
CA ILE A 756 -7.60 -32.11 -8.16
C ILE A 756 -7.19 -31.16 -9.29
N GLU A 757 -6.40 -31.61 -10.26
CA GLU A 757 -6.05 -30.80 -11.45
C GLU A 757 -7.27 -30.45 -12.30
N ALA A 758 -8.22 -31.39 -12.48
CA ALA A 758 -9.50 -31.12 -13.14
C ALA A 758 -10.33 -30.06 -12.39
N LYS A 759 -10.32 -30.07 -11.05
CA LYS A 759 -11.02 -29.04 -10.23
C LYS A 759 -10.34 -27.68 -10.28
N LEU A 760 -9.01 -27.63 -10.35
CA LEU A 760 -8.27 -26.39 -10.61
C LEU A 760 -8.53 -25.86 -12.03
N GLN A 761 -8.70 -26.74 -13.02
CA GLN A 761 -9.08 -26.37 -14.38
C GLN A 761 -10.51 -25.81 -14.46
N GLU A 762 -11.48 -26.43 -13.79
CA GLU A 762 -12.84 -25.91 -13.65
C GLU A 762 -12.85 -24.52 -13.00
N LEU A 763 -12.07 -24.34 -11.92
CA LEU A 763 -11.87 -23.06 -11.26
C LEU A 763 -11.27 -22.01 -12.22
N CYS A 764 -10.24 -22.37 -12.98
CA CYS A 764 -9.61 -21.50 -13.97
C CYS A 764 -10.61 -21.04 -15.05
N LEU A 765 -11.26 -22.00 -15.73
CA LEU A 765 -12.23 -21.74 -16.79
C LEU A 765 -13.39 -20.86 -16.31
N ARG A 766 -13.91 -21.09 -15.10
CA ARG A 766 -14.95 -20.24 -14.51
C ARG A 766 -14.52 -18.78 -14.37
N ASN A 767 -13.29 -18.52 -13.96
CA ASN A 767 -12.77 -17.15 -13.83
C ASN A 767 -12.50 -16.52 -15.21
N LEU A 768 -11.98 -17.28 -16.19
CA LEU A 768 -11.78 -16.79 -17.56
C LEU A 768 -13.11 -16.45 -18.24
N ASN A 769 -14.12 -17.31 -18.12
CA ASN A 769 -15.48 -17.05 -18.62
C ASN A 769 -16.10 -15.81 -17.94
N SER A 770 -15.79 -15.56 -16.67
CA SER A 770 -16.22 -14.34 -15.97
C SER A 770 -15.58 -13.09 -16.58
N LEU A 771 -14.28 -13.11 -16.90
CA LEU A 771 -13.58 -12.01 -17.60
C LEU A 771 -14.16 -11.76 -19.00
N SER A 772 -14.40 -12.83 -19.75
CA SER A 772 -14.98 -12.78 -21.11
C SER A 772 -16.40 -12.22 -21.09
N SER A 773 -17.24 -12.61 -20.12
CA SER A 773 -18.65 -12.17 -20.03
C SER A 773 -18.87 -10.67 -19.90
N ILE A 774 -17.84 -9.90 -19.50
CA ILE A 774 -17.87 -8.43 -19.43
C ILE A 774 -16.82 -7.77 -20.36
N GLY A 775 -16.29 -8.51 -21.34
CA GLY A 775 -15.42 -8.00 -22.38
C GLY A 775 -14.02 -7.56 -21.93
N LEU A 776 -13.47 -8.15 -20.86
CA LEU A 776 -12.10 -7.86 -20.40
C LEU A 776 -11.04 -8.72 -21.12
N ILE A 777 -11.44 -9.88 -21.63
CA ILE A 777 -10.63 -10.75 -22.49
C ILE A 777 -11.49 -11.26 -23.63
N ASP A 778 -10.87 -11.44 -24.80
CA ASP A 778 -11.43 -12.20 -25.90
C ASP A 778 -10.89 -13.63 -25.82
N MET A 779 -11.78 -14.62 -26.04
CA MET A 779 -11.42 -16.03 -26.12
C MET A 779 -12.00 -16.58 -27.43
N ASP A 780 -11.16 -17.22 -28.26
CA ASP A 780 -11.59 -17.81 -29.53
C ASP A 780 -11.93 -19.31 -29.39
N GLU A 781 -12.48 -19.90 -30.45
CA GLU A 781 -12.89 -21.32 -30.50
C GLU A 781 -11.71 -22.28 -30.28
N ASP A 782 -10.49 -21.85 -30.64
CA ASP A 782 -9.22 -22.55 -30.45
C ASP A 782 -8.64 -22.38 -29.02
N ILE A 783 -9.39 -21.75 -28.11
CA ILE A 783 -9.03 -21.59 -26.69
C ILE A 783 -7.83 -20.63 -26.48
N ASN A 784 -7.48 -19.81 -27.49
CA ASN A 784 -6.53 -18.72 -27.31
C ASN A 784 -7.21 -17.55 -26.59
N ILE A 785 -6.42 -16.79 -25.84
CA ILE A 785 -6.88 -15.71 -24.98
C ILE A 785 -6.12 -14.43 -25.32
N LYS A 786 -6.86 -13.33 -25.56
CA LYS A 786 -6.29 -12.01 -25.87
C LYS A 786 -6.83 -10.95 -24.90
N PRO A 787 -6.00 -10.05 -24.35
CA PRO A 787 -6.46 -8.95 -23.49
C PRO A 787 -7.12 -7.84 -24.31
N THR A 788 -8.33 -7.42 -23.92
CA THR A 788 -8.97 -6.23 -24.49
C THR A 788 -8.40 -4.94 -23.87
N GLU A 789 -8.71 -3.77 -24.43
CA GLU A 789 -8.31 -2.50 -23.81
C GLU A 789 -8.91 -2.33 -22.41
N THR A 790 -10.14 -2.78 -22.16
CA THR A 790 -10.76 -2.70 -20.83
C THR A 790 -10.10 -3.65 -19.82
N GLY A 791 -9.66 -4.84 -20.26
CA GLY A 791 -8.80 -5.74 -19.47
C GLY A 791 -7.46 -5.09 -19.10
N LYS A 792 -6.82 -4.41 -20.05
CA LYS A 792 -5.59 -3.62 -19.82
C LYS A 792 -5.81 -2.51 -18.80
N LEU A 793 -6.94 -1.79 -18.85
CA LEU A 793 -7.29 -0.77 -17.85
C LEU A 793 -7.44 -1.37 -16.43
N MET A 794 -8.17 -2.49 -16.30
CA MET A 794 -8.33 -3.20 -15.03
C MET A 794 -6.96 -3.57 -14.42
N ALA A 795 -6.07 -4.14 -15.23
CA ALA A 795 -4.72 -4.51 -14.81
C ALA A 795 -3.90 -3.28 -14.41
N ARG A 796 -3.86 -2.24 -15.28
CA ARG A 796 -3.11 -0.98 -15.11
C ARG A 796 -3.48 -0.22 -13.85
N TYR A 797 -4.77 -0.08 -13.56
CA TYR A 797 -5.28 0.64 -12.40
C TYR A 797 -5.50 -0.26 -11.17
N CYS A 798 -5.27 -1.57 -11.29
CA CYS A 798 -5.48 -2.58 -10.25
C CYS A 798 -6.91 -2.59 -9.67
N ILE A 799 -7.91 -2.39 -10.52
CA ILE A 799 -9.33 -2.31 -10.15
C ILE A 799 -9.91 -3.73 -9.98
N ALA A 800 -10.79 -3.91 -9.01
CA ALA A 800 -11.44 -5.19 -8.73
C ALA A 800 -12.42 -5.58 -9.85
N PHE A 801 -12.59 -6.88 -10.10
CA PHE A 801 -13.49 -7.39 -11.14
C PHE A 801 -14.94 -6.91 -10.94
N ASP A 802 -15.42 -6.95 -9.69
CA ASP A 802 -16.74 -6.43 -9.31
C ASP A 802 -16.95 -4.97 -9.72
N THR A 803 -15.91 -4.13 -9.62
CA THR A 803 -15.97 -2.72 -10.00
C THR A 803 -15.97 -2.53 -11.52
N MET A 804 -15.21 -3.34 -12.26
CA MET A 804 -15.30 -3.37 -13.74
C MET A 804 -16.69 -3.81 -14.21
N ASN A 805 -17.31 -4.77 -13.52
CA ASN A 805 -18.68 -5.21 -13.73
C ASN A 805 -19.75 -4.16 -13.32
N LEU A 806 -19.37 -3.09 -12.60
CA LEU A 806 -20.23 -1.91 -12.46
C LEU A 806 -20.07 -0.97 -13.66
N PHE A 807 -18.85 -0.81 -14.19
CA PHE A 807 -18.58 0.05 -15.33
C PHE A 807 -19.24 -0.46 -16.63
N SER A 808 -19.28 -1.78 -16.84
CA SER A 808 -19.98 -2.40 -17.98
C SER A 808 -21.50 -2.19 -17.99
N LYS A 809 -22.09 -1.68 -16.90
CA LYS A 809 -23.53 -1.41 -16.76
C LYS A 809 -23.90 0.07 -16.96
N VAL A 810 -22.93 0.91 -17.32
CA VAL A 810 -23.15 2.34 -17.64
C VAL A 810 -23.83 2.46 -19.01
N ALA A 811 -24.96 3.15 -19.07
CA ALA A 811 -25.82 3.27 -20.25
C ALA A 811 -25.37 4.37 -21.24
N GLY A 812 -24.50 5.29 -20.82
CA GLY A 812 -23.97 6.38 -21.65
C GLY A 812 -24.66 7.73 -21.47
N THR A 813 -25.68 7.82 -20.61
CA THR A 813 -26.48 9.03 -20.36
C THR A 813 -26.21 9.66 -18.98
N GLU A 814 -25.45 8.97 -18.14
CA GLU A 814 -25.18 9.29 -16.74
C GLU A 814 -24.60 10.69 -16.52
N ASN A 815 -25.14 11.37 -15.50
CA ASN A 815 -24.65 12.66 -15.02
C ASN A 815 -23.69 12.50 -13.82
N LEU A 816 -23.09 13.61 -13.35
CA LEU A 816 -22.16 13.59 -12.21
C LEU A 816 -22.72 12.93 -10.93
N SER A 817 -24.01 13.08 -10.64
CA SER A 817 -24.65 12.44 -9.47
C SER A 817 -24.68 10.92 -9.63
N ASP A 818 -25.09 10.44 -10.82
CA ASP A 818 -25.20 9.01 -11.13
C ASP A 818 -23.81 8.35 -11.09
N LEU A 819 -22.80 9.00 -11.66
CA LEU A 819 -21.41 8.50 -11.64
C LEU A 819 -20.80 8.51 -10.22
N ILE A 820 -21.14 9.47 -9.36
CA ILE A 820 -20.73 9.43 -7.95
C ILE A 820 -21.44 8.30 -7.20
N GLU A 821 -22.71 8.03 -7.48
CA GLU A 821 -23.41 6.87 -6.92
C GLU A 821 -22.79 5.54 -7.39
N LEU A 822 -22.46 5.42 -8.69
CA LEU A 822 -21.73 4.28 -9.26
C LEU A 822 -20.41 4.03 -8.53
N LEU A 823 -19.55 5.06 -8.43
CA LEU A 823 -18.27 4.97 -7.73
C LEU A 823 -18.43 4.63 -6.25
N SER A 824 -19.52 5.09 -5.60
CA SER A 824 -19.75 4.82 -4.18
C SER A 824 -20.14 3.37 -3.88
N ARG A 825 -20.45 2.58 -4.92
CA ARG A 825 -20.71 1.13 -4.86
C ARG A 825 -19.48 0.28 -5.21
N SER A 826 -18.35 0.89 -5.59
CA SER A 826 -17.13 0.17 -5.98
C SER A 826 -16.59 -0.73 -4.85
N LYS A 827 -16.14 -1.93 -5.21
CA LYS A 827 -15.67 -2.98 -4.29
C LYS A 827 -14.52 -2.52 -3.40
N GLU A 828 -13.67 -1.61 -3.89
CA GLU A 828 -12.56 -1.00 -3.15
C GLU A 828 -13.00 -0.20 -1.91
N PHE A 829 -14.28 0.17 -1.81
CA PHE A 829 -14.85 0.88 -0.66
C PHE A 829 -15.58 -0.03 0.34
N SER A 830 -15.60 -1.36 0.12
CA SER A 830 -16.22 -2.35 1.04
C SER A 830 -15.69 -2.26 2.48
N ASN A 831 -14.42 -1.88 2.64
CA ASN A 831 -13.73 -1.74 3.93
C ASN A 831 -14.05 -0.42 4.66
N ILE A 832 -15.04 0.34 4.19
CA ILE A 832 -15.59 1.53 4.85
C ILE A 832 -16.91 1.14 5.50
N GLN A 833 -17.12 1.53 6.76
CA GLN A 833 -18.34 1.19 7.50
C GLN A 833 -19.08 2.44 7.98
N LEU A 834 -20.41 2.42 7.94
CA LEU A 834 -21.26 3.47 8.50
C LEU A 834 -21.42 3.29 10.02
N ARG A 835 -20.73 4.12 10.80
CA ARG A 835 -20.69 4.05 12.26
C ARG A 835 -21.86 4.83 12.88
N VAL A 836 -22.38 4.37 14.01
CA VAL A 836 -23.60 4.95 14.63
C VAL A 836 -23.40 6.39 15.11
N ASN A 837 -22.24 6.69 15.70
CA ASN A 837 -21.88 8.02 16.20
C ASN A 837 -21.79 9.07 15.09
N GLU A 838 -21.33 8.67 13.90
CA GLU A 838 -21.11 9.57 12.75
C GLU A 838 -22.40 9.91 12.00
N LYS A 839 -23.49 9.16 12.23
CA LYS A 839 -24.77 9.40 11.58
C LYS A 839 -25.30 10.81 11.83
N ARG A 840 -24.97 11.47 12.95
CA ARG A 840 -25.37 12.87 13.17
C ARG A 840 -24.62 13.80 12.20
N ALA A 841 -23.29 13.77 12.20
CA ALA A 841 -22.47 14.62 11.33
C ALA A 841 -22.76 14.39 9.84
N LEU A 842 -22.89 13.13 9.41
CA LEU A 842 -23.25 12.79 8.03
C LEU A 842 -24.64 13.34 7.63
N ASN A 843 -25.63 13.28 8.52
CA ASN A 843 -26.94 13.85 8.20
C ASN A 843 -26.94 15.39 8.20
N THR A 844 -26.10 16.05 9.00
CA THR A 844 -25.85 17.51 8.90
C THR A 844 -25.18 17.89 7.58
N LEU A 845 -24.22 17.09 7.08
CA LEU A 845 -23.66 17.29 5.74
C LEU A 845 -24.70 17.05 4.63
N ASN A 846 -25.62 16.11 4.83
CA ASN A 846 -26.70 15.82 3.88
C ASN A 846 -27.73 16.95 3.79
N ARG A 847 -28.30 17.37 4.93
CA ARG A 847 -29.35 18.40 5.02
C ARG A 847 -29.26 19.17 6.34
N ASP A 848 -29.00 20.47 6.26
CA ASP A 848 -29.04 21.43 7.36
C ASP A 848 -29.67 22.74 6.85
N LYS A 849 -30.36 23.50 7.71
CA LYS A 849 -31.03 24.76 7.31
C LYS A 849 -30.10 25.98 7.35
N ASN A 850 -29.01 25.89 8.11
CA ASN A 850 -28.16 27.02 8.50
C ASN A 850 -26.73 26.87 8.00
N ARG A 851 -26.45 25.87 7.14
CA ARG A 851 -25.11 25.52 6.66
C ARG A 851 -25.17 25.06 5.21
N LEU A 852 -24.06 25.22 4.48
CA LEU A 852 -23.87 24.61 3.17
C LEU A 852 -23.83 23.08 3.31
N THR A 853 -24.60 22.39 2.47
CA THR A 853 -24.74 20.93 2.43
C THR A 853 -24.10 20.36 1.16
N ILE A 854 -24.11 19.04 1.02
CA ILE A 854 -23.73 18.37 -0.23
C ILE A 854 -24.64 18.79 -1.40
N ARG A 855 -24.09 18.76 -2.63
CA ARG A 855 -24.72 19.25 -3.86
C ARG A 855 -25.94 18.43 -4.30
N PHE A 856 -25.90 17.12 -4.09
CA PHE A 856 -26.93 16.15 -4.43
C PHE A 856 -27.40 15.45 -3.13
N PRO A 857 -28.33 16.07 -2.37
CA PRO A 857 -28.71 15.61 -1.03
C PRO A 857 -29.76 14.47 -1.04
N PHE A 858 -29.44 13.37 -0.37
CA PHE A 858 -30.29 12.18 -0.25
C PHE A 858 -31.65 12.47 0.36
N GLN A 859 -32.68 11.77 -0.13
CA GLN A 859 -34.00 11.74 0.51
C GLN A 859 -33.93 10.97 1.83
N GLY A 860 -34.14 11.68 2.95
CA GLY A 860 -34.13 11.10 4.29
C GLY A 860 -32.73 11.04 4.93
N LYS A 861 -32.52 10.03 5.77
CA LYS A 861 -31.27 9.86 6.55
C LYS A 861 -30.30 8.91 5.85
N ILE A 862 -29.00 9.17 5.99
CA ILE A 862 -27.92 8.26 5.57
C ILE A 862 -28.01 6.95 6.37
N LYS A 863 -28.15 5.83 5.66
CA LYS A 863 -28.42 4.49 6.22
C LYS A 863 -27.41 3.40 5.80
N THR A 864 -26.72 3.56 4.67
CA THR A 864 -25.81 2.54 4.12
C THR A 864 -24.38 3.05 3.97
N THR A 865 -23.42 2.16 3.71
CA THR A 865 -22.02 2.53 3.47
C THR A 865 -21.87 3.36 2.19
N GLU A 866 -22.59 3.01 1.13
CA GLU A 866 -22.52 3.66 -0.18
C GLU A 866 -23.02 5.12 -0.06
N MET A 867 -24.10 5.34 0.69
CA MET A 867 -24.57 6.70 1.03
C MET A 867 -23.54 7.51 1.82
N LYS A 868 -22.78 6.86 2.73
CA LYS A 868 -21.69 7.51 3.47
C LYS A 868 -20.53 7.89 2.54
N VAL A 869 -20.08 6.96 1.69
CA VAL A 869 -18.99 7.19 0.73
C VAL A 869 -19.35 8.35 -0.20
N ASN A 870 -20.55 8.31 -0.79
CA ASN A 870 -21.08 9.36 -1.65
C ASN A 870 -21.14 10.72 -0.93
N CYS A 871 -21.70 10.76 0.29
CA CYS A 871 -21.75 11.99 1.11
C CYS A 871 -20.36 12.56 1.38
N LEU A 872 -19.36 11.72 1.68
CA LEU A 872 -17.98 12.16 1.93
C LEU A 872 -17.26 12.62 0.65
N ILE A 873 -17.52 12.00 -0.51
CA ILE A 873 -17.06 12.50 -1.82
C ILE A 873 -17.59 13.92 -2.03
N GLN A 874 -18.91 14.08 -1.97
CA GLN A 874 -19.55 15.39 -2.22
C GLN A 874 -19.12 16.45 -1.21
N ALA A 875 -18.94 16.10 0.07
CA ALA A 875 -18.49 17.03 1.11
C ALA A 875 -17.06 17.53 0.86
N GLN A 876 -16.16 16.65 0.42
CA GLN A 876 -14.79 17.02 0.07
C GLN A 876 -14.74 17.90 -1.18
N LEU A 877 -15.46 17.52 -2.26
CA LEU A 877 -15.56 18.33 -3.48
C LEU A 877 -16.19 19.70 -3.21
N GLY A 878 -17.17 19.76 -2.30
CA GLY A 878 -17.81 20.99 -1.81
C GLY A 878 -16.97 21.80 -0.82
N SER A 879 -15.77 21.33 -0.43
CA SER A 879 -14.93 21.97 0.59
C SER A 879 -15.64 22.18 1.94
N LEU A 880 -16.57 21.28 2.31
CA LEU A 880 -17.31 21.33 3.56
C LEU A 880 -16.43 20.89 4.75
N SER A 881 -16.69 21.46 5.93
CA SER A 881 -15.93 21.15 7.16
C SER A 881 -16.28 19.78 7.73
N ILE A 882 -15.37 18.82 7.61
CA ILE A 882 -15.47 17.49 8.22
C ILE A 882 -14.70 17.50 9.54
N GLN A 883 -15.40 17.78 10.65
CA GLN A 883 -14.78 17.91 11.98
C GLN A 883 -14.47 16.56 12.66
N GLU A 884 -15.19 15.49 12.31
CA GLU A 884 -14.98 14.18 12.92
C GLU A 884 -13.74 13.49 12.32
N PHE A 885 -12.75 13.19 13.17
CA PHE A 885 -11.50 12.55 12.76
C PHE A 885 -11.71 11.23 11.99
N GLY A 886 -12.68 10.41 12.38
CA GLY A 886 -13.01 9.15 11.70
C GLY A 886 -13.50 9.37 10.25
N LEU A 887 -14.39 10.34 10.05
CA LEU A 887 -14.86 10.73 8.72
C LEU A 887 -13.74 11.36 7.88
N SER A 888 -12.88 12.18 8.48
CA SER A 888 -11.72 12.76 7.79
C SER A 888 -10.74 11.69 7.28
N GLN A 889 -10.47 10.66 8.08
CA GLN A 889 -9.64 9.51 7.66
C GLN A 889 -10.30 8.69 6.54
N ASP A 890 -11.62 8.47 6.61
CA ASP A 890 -12.36 7.80 5.54
C ASP A 890 -12.31 8.62 4.25
N THR A 891 -12.53 9.93 4.29
CA THR A 891 -12.42 10.82 3.13
C THR A 891 -11.03 10.76 2.50
N ALA A 892 -9.96 10.79 3.29
CA ALA A 892 -8.60 10.66 2.78
C ALA A 892 -8.36 9.33 2.06
N ARG A 893 -8.91 8.22 2.60
CA ARG A 893 -8.88 6.90 1.96
C ARG A 893 -9.71 6.87 0.68
N ILE A 894 -10.91 7.45 0.70
CA ILE A 894 -11.83 7.54 -0.44
C ILE A 894 -11.17 8.26 -1.61
N PHE A 895 -10.49 9.38 -1.41
CA PHE A 895 -9.85 10.12 -2.52
C PHE A 895 -8.57 9.45 -3.03
N ARG A 896 -7.78 8.81 -2.15
CA ARG A 896 -6.60 8.04 -2.56
C ARG A 896 -6.97 6.92 -3.52
N THR A 897 -8.01 6.15 -3.20
CA THR A 897 -8.49 5.06 -4.07
C THR A 897 -9.35 5.60 -5.21
N GLY A 898 -10.24 6.56 -4.95
CA GLY A 898 -11.17 7.13 -5.91
C GLY A 898 -10.48 7.75 -7.13
N THR A 899 -9.30 8.36 -6.95
CA THR A 899 -8.51 8.94 -8.06
C THR A 899 -8.15 7.92 -9.14
N ARG A 900 -7.84 6.66 -8.78
CA ARG A 900 -7.57 5.59 -9.77
C ARG A 900 -8.86 5.00 -10.34
N ILE A 901 -9.91 4.85 -9.53
CA ILE A 901 -11.21 4.33 -9.98
C ILE A 901 -11.85 5.30 -11.00
N SER A 902 -11.86 6.61 -10.73
CA SER A 902 -12.43 7.63 -11.62
C SER A 902 -11.66 7.76 -12.93
N ARG A 903 -10.32 7.64 -12.90
CA ARG A 903 -9.49 7.60 -14.12
C ARG A 903 -9.81 6.34 -14.95
N CYS A 904 -9.82 5.18 -14.31
CA CYS A 904 -10.17 3.91 -14.97
C CYS A 904 -11.57 3.97 -15.62
N LEU A 905 -12.57 4.53 -14.92
CA LEU A 905 -13.92 4.74 -15.48
C LEU A 905 -13.89 5.66 -16.71
N SER A 906 -13.17 6.78 -16.66
CA SER A 906 -13.10 7.72 -17.79
C SER A 906 -12.38 7.16 -19.01
N GLU A 907 -11.37 6.30 -18.82
CA GLU A 907 -10.72 5.59 -19.92
C GLU A 907 -11.57 4.40 -20.40
N PHE A 908 -12.28 3.70 -19.51
CA PHE A 908 -13.18 2.61 -19.88
C PHE A 908 -14.29 3.11 -20.82
N LEU A 909 -14.94 4.22 -20.48
CA LEU A 909 -15.97 4.84 -21.34
C LEU A 909 -15.38 5.43 -22.63
N SER A 910 -14.10 5.82 -22.63
CA SER A 910 -13.37 6.26 -23.83
C SER A 910 -13.08 5.13 -24.82
N HIS A 911 -13.05 3.87 -24.37
CA HIS A 911 -12.88 2.69 -25.22
C HIS A 911 -14.21 1.97 -25.51
N GLY A 912 -15.33 2.48 -24.99
CA GLY A 912 -16.67 1.95 -25.20
C GLY A 912 -17.26 2.29 -26.58
N PRO A 913 -18.56 2.01 -26.78
CA PRO A 913 -19.29 2.40 -27.98
C PRO A 913 -19.21 3.92 -28.23
N LYS A 914 -19.29 4.34 -29.50
CA LYS A 914 -19.34 5.78 -29.85
C LYS A 914 -20.58 6.49 -29.29
N THR A 915 -21.62 5.76 -28.89
CA THR A 915 -22.77 6.29 -28.16
C THR A 915 -22.46 6.42 -26.67
N GLY A 916 -22.58 7.62 -26.09
CA GLY A 916 -22.35 7.85 -24.65
C GLY A 916 -21.59 9.12 -24.29
N PHE A 917 -21.64 10.17 -25.12
CA PHE A 917 -20.86 11.40 -24.92
C PHE A 917 -21.09 12.06 -23.54
N SER A 918 -22.32 12.05 -23.03
CA SER A 918 -22.68 12.57 -21.70
C SER A 918 -21.92 11.85 -20.58
N ALA A 919 -21.98 10.52 -20.54
CA ALA A 919 -21.27 9.75 -19.52
C ALA A 919 -19.74 9.91 -19.64
N LEU A 920 -19.20 9.92 -20.86
CA LEU A 920 -17.78 10.17 -21.10
C LEU A 920 -17.35 11.55 -20.59
N LEU A 921 -18.05 12.62 -20.97
CA LEU A 921 -17.79 13.99 -20.51
C LEU A 921 -17.87 14.09 -18.98
N ASN A 922 -18.96 13.59 -18.38
CA ASN A 922 -19.13 13.61 -16.93
C ASN A 922 -18.07 12.79 -16.20
N SER A 923 -17.60 11.66 -16.76
CA SER A 923 -16.54 10.84 -16.16
C SER A 923 -15.17 11.53 -16.20
N LEU A 924 -14.84 12.23 -17.29
CA LEU A 924 -13.62 13.04 -17.42
C LEU A 924 -13.63 14.22 -16.45
N ILE A 925 -14.77 14.91 -16.32
CA ILE A 925 -14.98 15.95 -15.30
C ILE A 925 -14.80 15.38 -13.90
N LEU A 926 -15.45 14.25 -13.59
CA LEU A 926 -15.36 13.61 -12.29
C LEU A 926 -13.92 13.18 -11.95
N ALA A 927 -13.16 12.66 -12.93
CA ALA A 927 -11.76 12.35 -12.77
C ALA A 927 -10.89 13.59 -12.47
N LYS A 928 -11.18 14.75 -13.09
CA LYS A 928 -10.59 16.04 -12.71
C LYS A 928 -10.98 16.43 -11.28
N CYS A 929 -12.25 16.31 -10.91
CA CYS A 929 -12.75 16.62 -9.57
C CYS A 929 -12.08 15.77 -8.47
N PHE A 930 -11.84 14.48 -8.71
CA PHE A 930 -11.07 13.62 -7.79
C PHE A 930 -9.60 14.06 -7.65
N ARG A 931 -8.93 14.41 -8.77
CA ARG A 931 -7.53 14.90 -8.75
C ARG A 931 -7.41 16.22 -7.99
N ALA A 932 -8.29 17.18 -8.27
CA ALA A 932 -8.28 18.52 -7.66
C ALA A 932 -8.91 18.57 -6.25
N LYS A 933 -9.70 17.55 -5.88
CA LYS A 933 -10.50 17.47 -4.63
C LYS A 933 -11.51 18.62 -4.51
N LEU A 934 -12.09 19.04 -5.63
CA LEU A 934 -13.01 20.18 -5.80
C LEU A 934 -14.07 19.87 -6.88
N TRP A 935 -15.26 20.47 -6.79
CA TRP A 935 -16.25 20.46 -7.88
C TRP A 935 -15.80 21.24 -9.12
N GLU A 936 -16.40 20.93 -10.27
CA GLU A 936 -16.10 21.52 -11.58
C GLU A 936 -16.42 23.02 -11.70
N ASN A 937 -17.15 23.55 -10.73
CA ASN A 937 -17.56 24.95 -10.59
C ASN A 937 -17.22 25.53 -9.22
N SER A 938 -16.21 24.97 -8.54
CA SER A 938 -15.84 25.39 -7.18
C SER A 938 -15.16 26.77 -7.16
N PRO A 939 -15.60 27.72 -6.32
CA PRO A 939 -14.93 29.02 -6.17
C PRO A 939 -13.56 28.90 -5.48
N TYR A 940 -13.27 27.77 -4.83
CA TYR A 940 -12.04 27.54 -4.08
C TYR A 940 -10.85 27.12 -4.97
N VAL A 941 -10.75 27.67 -6.19
CA VAL A 941 -9.73 27.26 -7.19
C VAL A 941 -8.30 27.35 -6.66
N SER A 942 -8.06 28.28 -5.74
CA SER A 942 -6.76 28.53 -5.11
C SER A 942 -6.25 27.36 -4.26
N LYS A 943 -7.10 26.43 -3.79
CA LYS A 943 -6.67 25.19 -3.10
C LYS A 943 -5.81 24.26 -3.94
N GLN A 944 -5.74 24.48 -5.24
CA GLN A 944 -4.89 23.72 -6.16
C GLN A 944 -3.45 24.26 -6.22
N LEU A 945 -3.22 25.47 -5.70
CA LEU A 945 -1.88 26.04 -5.58
C LEU A 945 -1.19 25.45 -4.35
N GLU A 946 0.10 25.16 -4.49
CA GLU A 946 0.91 24.69 -3.36
C GLU A 946 0.83 25.66 -2.17
N LYS A 947 0.89 25.12 -0.95
CA LYS A 947 0.85 25.86 0.32
C LYS A 947 -0.49 26.59 0.61
N ILE A 948 -1.46 26.60 -0.31
CA ILE A 948 -2.80 27.19 -0.09
C ILE A 948 -3.75 26.14 0.51
N GLY A 949 -3.80 26.11 1.84
CA GLY A 949 -4.79 25.31 2.58
C GLY A 949 -6.21 25.91 2.56
N GLN A 950 -7.17 25.15 3.10
CA GLN A 950 -8.59 25.55 3.16
C GLN A 950 -8.81 26.95 3.72
N THR A 951 -8.14 27.31 4.82
CA THR A 951 -8.27 28.61 5.48
C THR A 951 -7.86 29.78 4.58
N LEU A 952 -6.73 29.65 3.87
CA LEU A 952 -6.22 30.69 2.98
C LEU A 952 -7.11 30.83 1.74
N SER A 953 -7.61 29.72 1.20
CA SER A 953 -8.55 29.76 0.09
C SER A 953 -9.90 30.36 0.48
N THR A 954 -10.42 30.09 1.70
CA THR A 954 -11.62 30.75 2.22
C THR A 954 -11.42 32.26 2.36
N ALA A 955 -10.24 32.73 2.78
CA ALA A 955 -9.94 34.16 2.80
C ALA A 955 -9.95 34.79 1.40
N MET A 956 -9.33 34.13 0.41
CA MET A 956 -9.36 34.55 -1.00
C MET A 956 -10.79 34.59 -1.57
N VAL A 957 -11.61 33.56 -1.32
CA VAL A 957 -13.00 33.51 -1.79
C VAL A 957 -13.85 34.62 -1.15
N ASN A 958 -13.65 34.90 0.13
CA ASN A 958 -14.32 36.02 0.82
C ASN A 958 -13.90 37.39 0.25
N ALA A 959 -12.69 37.51 -0.30
CA ALA A 959 -12.21 38.67 -1.04
C ALA A 959 -12.63 38.66 -2.53
N GLY A 960 -13.49 37.75 -2.96
CA GLY A 960 -13.99 37.66 -4.34
C GLY A 960 -13.03 37.02 -5.36
N LEU A 961 -11.88 36.52 -4.92
CA LEU A 961 -10.83 35.89 -5.73
C LEU A 961 -11.18 34.42 -6.04
N THR A 962 -12.20 34.24 -6.87
CA THR A 962 -12.81 32.94 -7.18
C THR A 962 -12.27 32.25 -8.45
N THR A 963 -11.41 32.91 -9.22
CA THR A 963 -10.81 32.38 -10.47
C THR A 963 -9.32 32.66 -10.50
N PHE A 964 -8.55 31.89 -11.27
CA PHE A 964 -7.10 32.11 -11.39
C PHE A 964 -6.78 33.45 -12.05
N SER A 965 -7.52 33.84 -13.10
CA SER A 965 -7.41 35.15 -13.75
C SER A 965 -7.52 36.32 -12.76
N LYS A 966 -8.49 36.29 -11.83
CA LYS A 966 -8.59 37.31 -10.76
C LYS A 966 -7.36 37.32 -9.84
N ILE A 967 -6.89 36.15 -9.41
CA ILE A 967 -5.70 36.03 -8.53
C ILE A 967 -4.45 36.59 -9.24
N GLU A 968 -4.31 36.34 -10.54
CA GLU A 968 -3.21 36.83 -11.38
C GLU A 968 -3.22 38.35 -11.60
N GLN A 969 -4.42 38.94 -11.70
CA GLN A 969 -4.63 40.38 -11.83
C GLN A 969 -4.48 41.14 -10.51
N THR A 970 -4.66 40.46 -9.37
CA THR A 970 -4.57 41.08 -8.02
C THR A 970 -3.13 41.47 -7.68
N ASN A 971 -2.96 42.60 -6.97
CA ASN A 971 -1.64 43.04 -6.54
C ASN A 971 -1.03 42.04 -5.53
N PRO A 972 0.25 41.63 -5.67
CA PRO A 972 0.92 40.76 -4.70
C PRO A 972 0.83 41.23 -3.23
N ARG A 973 0.82 42.54 -2.97
CA ARG A 973 0.67 43.10 -1.62
C ARG A 973 -0.74 42.97 -1.06
N GLU A 974 -1.73 43.02 -1.93
CA GLU A 974 -3.13 42.80 -1.57
C GLU A 974 -3.38 41.31 -1.27
N LEU A 975 -2.81 40.40 -2.07
CA LEU A 975 -2.81 38.96 -1.77
C LEU A 975 -2.19 38.66 -0.40
N GLU A 976 -1.06 39.30 -0.07
CA GLU A 976 -0.36 39.19 1.22
C GLU A 976 -1.23 39.65 2.41
N LEU A 977 -1.99 40.75 2.23
CA LEU A 977 -2.96 41.24 3.22
C LEU A 977 -4.15 40.28 3.39
N ILE A 978 -4.78 39.83 2.29
CA ILE A 978 -5.94 38.92 2.30
C ILE A 978 -5.62 37.62 3.03
N VAL A 979 -4.44 37.03 2.77
CA VAL A 979 -4.03 35.74 3.35
C VAL A 979 -3.27 35.88 4.67
N ASN A 980 -3.06 37.11 5.16
CA ASN A 980 -2.27 37.45 6.35
C ASN A 980 -0.88 36.77 6.35
N ARG A 981 -0.08 37.03 5.31
CA ARG A 981 1.29 36.52 5.16
C ARG A 981 2.25 37.62 4.73
N HIS A 982 3.48 37.53 5.18
CA HIS A 982 4.50 38.52 4.84
C HIS A 982 5.01 38.39 3.38
N PRO A 983 5.53 39.48 2.81
CA PRO A 983 6.37 39.46 1.62
C PRO A 983 7.43 38.34 1.65
N PRO A 984 7.70 37.65 0.52
CA PRO A 984 7.14 37.84 -0.83
C PRO A 984 6.00 36.85 -1.16
N PHE A 985 5.21 36.39 -0.19
CA PHE A 985 4.24 35.28 -0.39
C PHE A 985 3.21 35.54 -1.50
N GLY A 986 2.75 36.77 -1.70
CA GLY A 986 1.81 37.12 -2.76
C GLY A 986 2.43 37.06 -4.16
N ASN A 987 3.73 37.35 -4.26
CA ASN A 987 4.48 37.16 -5.50
C ASN A 987 4.59 35.67 -5.83
N GLN A 988 4.80 34.81 -4.83
CA GLN A 988 4.83 33.35 -5.02
C GLN A 988 3.47 32.80 -5.48
N ILE A 989 2.35 33.32 -4.95
CA ILE A 989 1.00 32.96 -5.41
C ILE A 989 0.83 33.35 -6.88
N ARG A 990 1.10 34.62 -7.23
CA ARG A 990 0.93 35.15 -8.59
C ARG A 990 1.81 34.41 -9.60
N ASP A 991 3.08 34.22 -9.26
CA ASP A 991 4.04 33.42 -10.03
C ASP A 991 3.57 31.98 -10.25
N SER A 992 2.97 31.34 -9.24
CA SER A 992 2.41 30.00 -9.39
C SER A 992 1.21 29.95 -10.34
N VAL A 993 0.42 31.03 -10.44
CA VAL A 993 -0.75 31.11 -11.34
C VAL A 993 -0.34 31.43 -12.78
N VAL A 994 0.61 32.35 -12.99
CA VAL A 994 1.13 32.73 -14.32
C VAL A 994 1.64 31.50 -15.09
N HIS A 995 2.27 30.57 -14.37
CA HIS A 995 2.85 29.34 -14.93
C HIS A 995 1.89 28.14 -14.99
N LEU A 996 0.61 28.27 -14.64
CA LEU A 996 -0.39 27.23 -14.94
C LEU A 996 -0.68 27.23 -16.45
N PRO A 997 -0.78 26.09 -17.15
CA PRO A 997 -1.06 26.11 -18.59
C PRO A 997 -2.44 26.70 -18.91
N LYS A 998 -2.49 27.60 -19.90
CA LYS A 998 -3.68 28.33 -20.35
C LYS A 998 -3.96 27.99 -21.81
N TYR A 999 -5.12 27.41 -22.11
CA TYR A 999 -5.47 27.04 -23.47
C TYR A 999 -6.44 28.03 -24.13
N GLU A 1000 -6.53 27.96 -25.45
CA GLU A 1000 -7.56 28.58 -26.26
C GLU A 1000 -8.09 27.53 -27.23
N VAL A 1001 -9.38 27.54 -27.51
CA VAL A 1001 -9.97 26.70 -28.56
C VAL A 1001 -10.65 27.60 -29.57
N ILE A 1002 -10.19 27.52 -30.81
CA ILE A 1002 -10.77 28.23 -31.96
C ILE A 1002 -11.44 27.18 -32.83
N LEU A 1003 -12.71 27.43 -33.18
CA LEU A 1003 -13.50 26.61 -34.09
C LEU A 1003 -13.72 27.38 -35.39
N GLU A 1004 -13.16 26.89 -36.48
CA GLU A 1004 -13.23 27.51 -37.81
C GLU A 1004 -14.00 26.57 -38.75
N GLN A 1005 -15.13 27.01 -39.29
CA GLN A 1005 -15.85 26.26 -40.32
C GLN A 1005 -15.23 26.54 -41.68
N LEU A 1006 -14.80 25.50 -42.39
CA LEU A 1006 -14.20 25.66 -43.71
C LEU A 1006 -15.28 25.98 -44.76
N PRO A 1007 -14.93 26.66 -45.87
CA PRO A 1007 -15.86 26.96 -46.97
C PRO A 1007 -16.45 25.72 -47.66
N ARG A 1008 -15.90 24.53 -47.40
CA ARG A 1008 -16.37 23.24 -47.90
C ARG A 1008 -17.51 22.72 -47.03
N TYR A 1009 -18.72 23.17 -47.32
CA TYR A 1009 -19.93 22.64 -46.72
C TYR A 1009 -21.06 22.46 -47.75
N SER A 1010 -22.01 21.61 -47.37
CA SER A 1010 -23.22 21.26 -48.11
C SER A 1010 -24.38 21.15 -47.12
N CYS A 1011 -25.61 20.93 -47.60
CA CYS A 1011 -26.77 20.72 -46.74
C CYS A 1011 -26.66 19.48 -45.81
N ALA A 1012 -25.71 18.56 -46.05
CA ALA A 1012 -25.56 17.30 -45.32
C ALA A 1012 -24.20 17.13 -44.61
N ALA A 1013 -23.22 17.99 -44.87
CA ALA A 1013 -21.86 17.88 -44.31
C ALA A 1013 -21.17 19.26 -44.27
N ALA A 1014 -20.45 19.55 -43.20
CA ALA A 1014 -19.59 20.72 -43.06
C ALA A 1014 -18.23 20.30 -42.51
N GLU A 1015 -17.14 20.78 -43.11
CA GLU A 1015 -15.79 20.61 -42.55
C GLU A 1015 -15.52 21.68 -41.49
N MET A 1016 -15.02 21.27 -40.32
CA MET A 1016 -14.64 22.16 -39.22
C MET A 1016 -13.21 21.86 -38.76
N VAL A 1017 -12.45 22.91 -38.51
CA VAL A 1017 -11.09 22.86 -37.96
C VAL A 1017 -11.14 23.34 -36.51
N VAL A 1018 -10.67 22.49 -35.59
CA VAL A 1018 -10.51 22.83 -34.17
C VAL A 1018 -9.03 23.07 -33.90
N LYS A 1019 -8.65 24.29 -33.55
CA LYS A 1019 -7.28 24.66 -33.14
C LYS A 1019 -7.25 24.77 -31.61
N VAL A 1020 -6.29 24.10 -30.97
CA VAL A 1020 -6.06 24.19 -29.52
C VAL A 1020 -4.71 24.87 -29.30
N ASN A 1021 -4.70 26.12 -28.85
CA ASN A 1021 -3.48 26.91 -28.66
C ASN A 1021 -3.10 26.95 -27.17
N LEU A 1022 -1.81 26.91 -26.85
CA LEU A 1022 -1.28 27.12 -25.50
C LEU A 1022 -0.79 28.56 -25.36
N LYS A 1023 -1.58 29.44 -24.73
CA LYS A 1023 -1.34 30.89 -24.69
C LYS A 1023 -0.04 31.29 -24.02
N ASN A 1024 0.30 30.65 -22.90
CA ASN A 1024 1.45 30.98 -22.07
C ASN A 1024 2.63 29.99 -22.25
N GLN A 1025 2.87 29.56 -23.49
CA GLN A 1025 3.97 28.65 -23.81
C GLN A 1025 5.34 29.27 -23.44
N ALA A 1026 5.52 30.57 -23.63
CA ALA A 1026 6.78 31.26 -23.32
C ALA A 1026 7.10 31.21 -21.82
N GLU A 1027 6.10 31.47 -20.97
CA GLU A 1027 6.21 31.39 -19.51
C GLU A 1027 6.51 29.96 -19.06
N LEU A 1028 5.78 28.98 -19.59
CA LEU A 1028 5.97 27.55 -19.28
C LEU A 1028 7.37 27.02 -19.64
N LEU A 1029 8.02 27.59 -20.66
CA LEU A 1029 9.42 27.28 -20.99
C LEU A 1029 10.40 27.80 -19.93
N THR A 1030 10.07 28.88 -19.21
CA THR A 1030 10.89 29.38 -18.10
C THR A 1030 10.70 28.60 -16.81
N LYS A 1031 9.47 28.14 -16.54
CA LYS A 1031 9.12 27.35 -15.35
C LYS A 1031 7.89 26.48 -15.60
N LYS A 1032 8.11 25.16 -15.67
CA LYS A 1032 7.02 24.17 -15.75
C LYS A 1032 6.37 23.98 -14.37
N THR A 1033 5.04 24.08 -14.30
CA THR A 1033 4.25 23.58 -13.13
C THR A 1033 3.51 22.27 -13.42
N ALA A 1034 3.59 21.78 -14.65
CA ALA A 1034 3.03 20.51 -15.08
C ALA A 1034 4.16 19.53 -15.40
N PRO A 1035 4.01 18.22 -15.07
CA PRO A 1035 5.02 17.22 -15.40
C PRO A 1035 5.03 16.93 -16.91
N ASP A 1036 6.10 16.31 -17.39
CA ASP A 1036 6.31 16.02 -18.83
C ASP A 1036 5.26 15.06 -19.44
N TYR A 1037 4.48 14.38 -18.60
CA TYR A 1037 3.33 13.55 -19.00
C TYR A 1037 1.97 14.27 -18.90
N HIS A 1038 1.96 15.61 -18.85
CA HIS A 1038 0.73 16.38 -18.97
C HIS A 1038 0.01 16.08 -20.29
N TYR A 1039 -1.33 16.07 -20.28
CA TYR A 1039 -2.12 15.88 -21.49
C TYR A 1039 -3.49 16.56 -21.37
N VAL A 1040 -4.05 16.89 -22.53
CA VAL A 1040 -5.41 17.42 -22.71
C VAL A 1040 -6.24 16.38 -23.45
N SER A 1041 -7.45 16.11 -23.00
CA SER A 1041 -8.43 15.33 -23.78
C SER A 1041 -9.33 16.29 -24.56
N LEU A 1042 -9.20 16.29 -25.89
CA LEU A 1042 -10.18 16.92 -26.79
C LEU A 1042 -11.27 15.89 -27.09
N ILE A 1043 -12.52 16.24 -26.82
CA ILE A 1043 -13.71 15.44 -27.14
C ILE A 1043 -14.75 16.32 -27.83
N ILE A 1044 -15.38 15.79 -28.88
CA ILE A 1044 -16.47 16.43 -29.62
C ILE A 1044 -17.63 15.44 -29.68
N GLY A 1045 -18.82 15.90 -29.32
CA GLY A 1045 -20.05 15.12 -29.41
C GLY A 1045 -21.16 15.89 -30.12
N ASN A 1046 -22.17 15.17 -30.59
CA ASN A 1046 -23.36 15.75 -31.22
C ASN A 1046 -24.55 15.84 -30.26
N SER A 1047 -25.68 16.35 -30.74
CA SER A 1047 -26.96 16.41 -30.00
C SER A 1047 -27.49 15.04 -29.58
N ASP A 1048 -27.12 14.00 -30.33
CA ASP A 1048 -27.68 12.65 -30.23
C ASP A 1048 -26.86 11.76 -29.29
N ASN A 1049 -26.04 12.38 -28.43
CA ASN A 1049 -25.17 11.75 -27.44
C ASN A 1049 -24.05 10.86 -28.04
N VAL A 1050 -23.68 11.09 -29.30
CA VAL A 1050 -22.60 10.36 -29.99
C VAL A 1050 -21.28 11.13 -29.88
N VAL A 1051 -20.19 10.41 -29.53
CA VAL A 1051 -18.81 10.88 -29.60
C VAL A 1051 -18.38 10.88 -31.07
N VAL A 1052 -18.25 12.09 -31.64
CA VAL A 1052 -17.85 12.32 -33.03
C VAL A 1052 -16.34 12.27 -33.16
N PHE A 1053 -15.62 12.85 -32.20
CA PHE A 1053 -14.16 12.92 -32.20
C PHE A 1053 -13.62 12.81 -30.78
N GLN A 1054 -12.49 12.13 -30.63
CA GLN A 1054 -11.74 12.08 -29.38
C GLN A 1054 -10.24 11.94 -29.65
N GLN A 1055 -9.43 12.77 -29.00
CA GLN A 1055 -7.97 12.69 -29.05
C GLN A 1055 -7.35 13.14 -27.73
N LYS A 1056 -6.26 12.49 -27.31
CA LYS A 1056 -5.34 13.03 -26.30
C LYS A 1056 -4.25 13.84 -26.98
N LEU A 1057 -4.05 15.08 -26.53
CA LEU A 1057 -2.99 15.98 -26.94
C LEU A 1057 -1.96 16.02 -25.79
N THR A 1058 -0.69 15.81 -26.09
CA THR A 1058 0.43 15.79 -25.13
C THR A 1058 1.36 16.96 -25.42
#